data_AF-A0A9D3BWD0-F1
#
_entry.id   AF-A0A9D3BWD0-F1
#
_cell.length_a   1.000
_cell.length_b   1.000
_cell.length_c   1.000
_cell.angle_alpha   90.00
_cell.angle_beta   90.00
_cell.angle_gamma   90.00
#
_symmetry.space_group_name_H-M   'P 1'
#
loop_
_entity.id
_entity.type
_entity.pdbx_description
1 polymer ?
#
loop_
_entity_poly.entity_id
_entity_poly.type
_entity_poly.pdbx_seq_one_letter_code
_entity_poly.pdbx_strand_id
1 'polypeptide(L)'
;MDDNFRGQRRLFPHPLPKLDGIPSEAYKEALRRSEFPPILAPPLWTRCVPFKEHFYHRTPSESIGNNYSPRAKHLNIDRLKDKQHSSQSSSEKQAAGSSACPPGRETFSHHRRDTSSHASSSSKAEQEPENSEAASSRPLSPGEQLDLMCRQEEELRASQTEPSDSDMERYMYYINNCIPISEMAPYLHQHTVNIMKLLPPEPEDNKRDFQVLRENLLEQAEQEYYFSNQKSIVDYILMDPSERQRLSIFSIPKPFPRRVISAPVPWSLSYKEARLWQSQHLFVTCPIMIQMQDFWNERLSCLRFVKLENLKSTTWSLPLPPSEFEQFVQRQCQAARDELLQSWLPFCASLFVNLESLSLIPSTKLAAHAGFQEIFSCAAALMSLQLRGLVSASLQDLQEFFMIHQGNDFGEMFDEMKHIQPQTLLVELQVEDTHIEFIPSLQECWEVIHRAFMEIVKSAEKLPRVECDFFSHVSNLYLRTVGPDDSLVTNIVDEVKEVFHKNTVGPKKYLTAYEKYSDLLDSTADQDVSAFLKEQHTLDETAKKIESIDELEKELASLPVTVPLSMFCLHAGELNADLSDCARSLKDKIIMFKVEENRNLNHHICQRFGEIQDTVQGMPTNKEDLETLMGYIKVSRDVTIPSLMEEVSAAVHRLLFLLDYAAMEPNDFRLNSSVFAWPLQLQKDLEDSESRMEILTGQDLQTRPEELRAAASEEESLKKSLEKMKQEWADLSFSFTTCRDAVNGTKILSTIEAIKTLVDEHIVETQTMRGSPFLEHIETEWKEWETLLLDRKDILDAMLKCQTTWLQLKPIFSSEEVIVKLPEESLMFDYVDKCWKNIVAEAVKDPRVLVATDQPNMLKQLQQANKNMEDIQKVLNKVC
;
A
#
# COMPACT_ATOMS: atom_id res chain seq x y z
N MET A 1 -74.73 93.35 -26.37
CA MET A 1 -74.53 94.27 -25.24
C MET A 1 -74.53 93.43 -23.98
N ASP A 2 -73.52 93.69 -23.17
CA ASP A 2 -73.39 93.40 -21.75
C ASP A 2 -72.93 91.99 -21.34
N ASP A 3 -71.60 91.82 -21.50
CA ASP A 3 -70.65 91.43 -20.46
C ASP A 3 -71.25 90.91 -19.13
N ASN A 4 -71.44 89.60 -19.02
CA ASN A 4 -71.46 88.90 -17.73
C ASN A 4 -71.23 87.37 -17.83
N PHE A 5 -70.28 86.94 -18.67
CA PHE A 5 -69.80 85.56 -18.69
C PHE A 5 -68.26 85.49 -18.81
N ARG A 6 -67.54 86.14 -17.88
CA ARG A 6 -66.13 85.82 -17.60
C ARG A 6 -66.05 85.09 -16.27
N GLY A 7 -66.45 83.83 -16.27
CA GLY A 7 -66.48 83.02 -15.05
C GLY A 7 -66.77 81.55 -15.35
N GLN A 8 -66.02 80.94 -16.27
CA GLN A 8 -65.78 79.49 -16.41
C GLN A 8 -64.93 79.26 -17.66
N ARG A 9 -63.59 79.25 -17.52
CA ARG A 9 -62.76 78.54 -18.50
C ARG A 9 -63.07 77.06 -18.28
N ARG A 10 -63.94 76.49 -19.12
CA ARG A 10 -64.26 75.06 -19.13
C ARG A 10 -62.95 74.29 -19.32
N LEU A 11 -62.50 73.62 -18.26
CA LEU A 11 -61.34 72.75 -18.25
C LEU A 11 -61.72 71.45 -18.95
N PHE A 12 -61.22 71.30 -20.17
CA PHE A 12 -61.15 70.06 -20.98
C PHE A 12 -62.49 69.50 -21.51
N PRO A 13 -62.52 68.98 -22.76
CA PRO A 13 -63.75 68.46 -23.37
C PRO A 13 -64.26 67.21 -22.62
N HIS A 14 -65.58 67.11 -22.46
CA HIS A 14 -66.24 65.93 -21.87
C HIS A 14 -66.04 64.68 -22.75
N PRO A 15 -65.99 63.47 -22.15
CA PRO A 15 -65.94 62.21 -22.89
C PRO A 15 -67.06 62.12 -23.94
N LEU A 16 -66.71 61.89 -25.20
CA LEU A 16 -67.70 61.61 -26.25
C LEU A 16 -68.40 60.25 -25.97
N PRO A 17 -69.72 60.13 -26.15
CA PRO A 17 -70.44 58.89 -25.90
C PRO A 17 -70.02 57.76 -26.86
N LYS A 18 -69.91 56.53 -26.37
CA LYS A 18 -69.68 55.35 -27.24
C LYS A 18 -70.95 55.09 -28.06
N LEU A 19 -70.82 55.08 -29.39
CA LEU A 19 -71.92 54.80 -30.33
C LEU A 19 -71.86 53.32 -30.74
N ASP A 20 -72.97 52.60 -30.65
CA ASP A 20 -73.10 51.22 -31.14
C ASP A 20 -73.34 51.22 -32.66
N GLY A 21 -72.27 51.36 -33.44
CA GLY A 21 -72.25 51.32 -34.91
C GLY A 21 -70.84 51.59 -35.47
N ILE A 22 -70.60 51.33 -36.78
CA ILE A 22 -69.28 51.56 -37.41
C ILE A 22 -69.01 53.08 -37.45
N PRO A 23 -68.09 53.63 -36.63
CA PRO A 23 -67.89 55.07 -36.54
C PRO A 23 -67.06 55.58 -37.73
N SER A 24 -67.27 56.83 -38.15
CA SER A 24 -66.39 57.47 -39.14
C SER A 24 -64.97 57.62 -38.58
N GLU A 25 -63.94 57.62 -39.43
CA GLU A 25 -62.53 57.78 -38.99
C GLU A 25 -62.32 59.08 -38.20
N ALA A 26 -63.01 60.17 -38.57
CA ALA A 26 -62.97 61.42 -37.81
C ALA A 26 -63.61 61.29 -36.41
N TYR A 27 -64.67 60.47 -36.26
CA TYR A 27 -65.28 60.20 -34.96
C TYR A 27 -64.41 59.28 -34.09
N LYS A 28 -63.77 58.26 -34.69
CA LYS A 28 -62.81 57.40 -33.99
C LYS A 28 -61.63 58.20 -33.46
N GLU A 29 -61.08 59.11 -34.27
CA GLU A 29 -59.99 59.99 -33.86
C GLU A 29 -60.44 60.99 -32.78
N ALA A 30 -61.66 61.55 -32.88
CA ALA A 30 -62.21 62.43 -31.86
C ALA A 30 -62.49 61.69 -30.54
N LEU A 31 -63.04 60.47 -30.60
CA LEU A 31 -63.27 59.59 -29.44
C LEU A 31 -61.93 59.21 -28.79
N ARG A 32 -60.92 58.85 -29.59
CA ARG A 32 -59.56 58.57 -29.12
C ARG A 32 -58.91 59.78 -28.45
N ARG A 33 -59.04 60.97 -29.02
CA ARG A 33 -58.56 62.23 -28.40
C ARG A 33 -59.33 62.64 -27.16
N SER A 34 -60.55 62.14 -27.02
CA SER A 34 -61.40 62.33 -25.84
C SER A 34 -61.05 61.36 -24.71
N GLU A 35 -60.67 60.12 -25.03
CA GLU A 35 -60.23 59.10 -24.06
C GLU A 35 -58.75 59.30 -23.66
N PHE A 36 -57.91 59.73 -24.61
CA PHE A 36 -56.48 60.05 -24.44
C PHE A 36 -56.17 61.45 -25.03
N PRO A 37 -56.27 62.51 -24.21
CA PRO A 37 -55.91 63.86 -24.63
C PRO A 37 -54.46 63.97 -25.13
N PRO A 38 -54.15 64.81 -26.13
CA PRO A 38 -52.79 64.94 -26.67
C PRO A 38 -51.80 65.46 -25.62
N ILE A 39 -50.59 64.90 -25.60
CA ILE A 39 -49.55 65.28 -24.65
C ILE A 39 -48.61 66.36 -25.21
N LEU A 40 -48.41 66.38 -26.53
CA LEU A 40 -47.60 67.38 -27.25
C LEU A 40 -48.48 68.38 -28.01
N ALA A 41 -47.91 69.55 -28.25
CA ALA A 41 -48.41 70.56 -29.16
C ALA A 41 -48.43 70.07 -30.62
N PRO A 42 -49.27 70.65 -31.51
CA PRO A 42 -49.09 70.50 -32.96
C PRO A 42 -47.65 70.87 -33.37
N PRO A 43 -47.14 70.38 -34.50
CA PRO A 43 -45.74 70.55 -34.88
C PRO A 43 -45.35 72.04 -34.89
N LEU A 44 -44.47 72.40 -33.96
CA LEU A 44 -43.83 73.71 -33.83
C LEU A 44 -42.33 73.55 -34.15
N TRP A 45 -41.64 74.67 -34.37
CA TRP A 45 -40.19 74.64 -34.64
C TRP A 45 -39.39 74.06 -33.46
N THR A 46 -39.87 74.29 -32.25
CA THR A 46 -39.38 73.63 -31.04
C THR A 46 -40.02 72.24 -30.96
N ARG A 47 -39.20 71.19 -30.89
CA ARG A 47 -39.65 69.81 -30.79
C ARG A 47 -40.16 69.48 -29.38
N CYS A 48 -41.05 68.49 -29.27
CA CYS A 48 -41.55 67.96 -28.00
C CYS A 48 -42.15 69.01 -27.04
N VAL A 49 -42.80 70.05 -27.56
CA VAL A 49 -43.44 71.09 -26.73
C VAL A 49 -44.69 70.53 -26.05
N PRO A 50 -44.82 70.63 -24.71
CA PRO A 50 -46.00 70.14 -24.00
C PRO A 50 -47.29 70.83 -24.44
N PHE A 51 -48.39 70.08 -24.57
CA PHE A 51 -49.69 70.61 -24.99
C PHE A 51 -50.18 71.76 -24.08
N LYS A 52 -49.88 71.69 -22.78
CA LYS A 52 -50.28 72.70 -21.77
C LYS A 52 -49.85 74.12 -22.12
N GLU A 53 -48.79 74.29 -22.90
CA GLU A 53 -48.24 75.61 -23.24
C GLU A 53 -49.21 76.45 -24.09
N HIS A 54 -50.20 75.83 -24.76
CA HIS A 54 -51.27 76.56 -25.46
C HIS A 54 -52.15 77.40 -24.54
N PHE A 55 -52.22 77.06 -23.25
CA PHE A 55 -53.03 77.79 -22.27
C PHE A 55 -52.29 78.99 -21.67
N TYR A 56 -50.99 79.11 -21.93
CA TYR A 56 -50.13 80.18 -21.43
C TYR A 56 -49.70 81.10 -22.57
N HIS A 57 -49.68 82.41 -22.33
CA HIS A 57 -49.15 83.39 -23.29
C HIS A 57 -47.63 83.51 -23.12
N ARG A 58 -46.88 82.46 -23.48
CA ARG A 58 -45.41 82.43 -23.47
C ARG A 58 -44.88 81.54 -24.60
N THR A 59 -43.64 81.78 -25.02
CA THR A 59 -42.96 80.95 -26.02
C THR A 59 -42.47 79.63 -25.42
N PRO A 60 -42.27 78.57 -26.24
CA PRO A 60 -41.72 77.30 -25.75
C PRO A 60 -40.39 77.47 -24.99
N SER A 61 -39.50 78.33 -25.48
CA SER A 61 -38.20 78.61 -24.86
C SER A 61 -38.30 79.19 -23.44
N GLU A 62 -39.32 80.00 -23.16
CA GLU A 62 -39.59 80.56 -21.83
C GLU A 62 -40.15 79.54 -20.85
N SER A 63 -40.68 78.42 -21.35
CA SER A 63 -41.30 77.37 -20.55
C SER A 63 -40.35 76.22 -20.21
N ILE A 64 -39.14 76.19 -20.79
CA ILE A 64 -38.17 75.11 -20.59
C ILE A 64 -37.82 75.02 -19.10
N GLY A 65 -37.99 73.82 -18.53
CA GLY A 65 -37.65 73.54 -17.14
C GLY A 65 -38.62 74.10 -16.09
N ASN A 66 -39.75 74.70 -16.49
CA ASN A 66 -40.73 75.31 -15.58
C ASN A 66 -41.31 74.34 -14.52
N ASN A 67 -41.33 73.05 -14.82
CA ASN A 67 -41.82 72.01 -13.93
C ASN A 67 -40.81 71.59 -12.84
N TYR A 68 -39.52 71.93 -12.98
CA TYR A 68 -38.51 71.61 -11.97
C TYR A 68 -38.54 72.54 -10.75
N SER A 69 -39.21 73.69 -10.85
CA SER A 69 -39.34 74.63 -9.73
C SER A 69 -40.70 75.35 -9.75
N PRO A 70 -41.48 75.29 -8.66
CA PRO A 70 -42.73 76.04 -8.54
C PRO A 70 -42.55 77.56 -8.77
N ARG A 71 -41.38 78.10 -8.43
CA ARG A 71 -41.03 79.52 -8.64
C ARG A 71 -40.80 79.84 -10.13
N ALA A 72 -40.42 78.84 -10.93
CA ALA A 72 -40.19 78.97 -12.36
C ALA A 72 -41.47 78.80 -13.20
N LYS A 73 -42.56 78.27 -12.62
CA LYS A 73 -43.82 77.98 -13.32
C LYS A 73 -44.45 79.18 -14.05
N HIS A 74 -44.22 80.40 -13.55
CA HIS A 74 -44.79 81.65 -14.09
C HIS A 74 -43.72 82.65 -14.57
N LEU A 75 -42.46 82.23 -14.68
CA LEU A 75 -41.41 83.09 -15.24
C LEU A 75 -41.69 83.33 -16.73
N ASN A 76 -41.53 84.58 -17.12
CA ASN A 76 -41.59 85.04 -18.51
C ASN A 76 -40.37 85.96 -18.68
N ILE A 77 -39.64 85.80 -19.79
CA ILE A 77 -38.36 86.47 -20.00
C ILE A 77 -38.55 87.99 -20.04
N ASP A 78 -39.66 88.47 -20.59
CA ASP A 78 -39.99 89.91 -20.64
C ASP A 78 -40.30 90.49 -19.25
N ARG A 79 -40.54 89.65 -18.24
CA ARG A 79 -40.83 90.04 -16.84
C ARG A 79 -39.65 89.83 -15.90
N LEU A 80 -38.55 89.24 -16.36
CA LEU A 80 -37.32 89.17 -15.58
C LEU A 80 -36.71 90.57 -15.56
N LYS A 81 -36.52 91.13 -14.35
CA LYS A 81 -35.78 92.39 -14.21
C LYS A 81 -34.38 92.17 -14.79
N ASP A 82 -33.98 92.99 -15.76
CA ASP A 82 -32.59 93.08 -16.18
C ASP A 82 -31.73 93.26 -14.94
N LYS A 83 -31.03 92.20 -14.55
CA LYS A 83 -30.02 92.29 -13.52
C LYS A 83 -28.90 93.07 -14.19
N GLN A 84 -28.82 94.37 -13.90
CA GLN A 84 -27.71 95.21 -14.33
C GLN A 84 -26.42 94.43 -14.05
N HIS A 85 -25.80 93.94 -15.12
CA HIS A 85 -24.50 93.30 -15.05
C HIS A 85 -23.54 94.35 -14.52
N SER A 86 -23.15 94.24 -13.25
CA SER A 86 -21.90 94.85 -12.79
C SER A 86 -20.80 94.19 -13.59
N SER A 87 -20.34 94.91 -14.61
CA SER A 87 -19.20 94.58 -15.44
C SER A 87 -17.96 94.36 -14.58
N GLN A 88 -17.68 93.11 -14.23
CA GLN A 88 -16.31 92.66 -14.07
C GLN A 88 -15.93 91.91 -15.34
N SER A 89 -15.13 92.61 -16.13
CA SER A 89 -14.40 92.10 -17.28
C SER A 89 -13.54 90.90 -16.87
N SER A 90 -13.82 89.74 -17.42
CA SER A 90 -12.83 88.68 -17.57
C SER A 90 -12.95 88.10 -18.97
N SER A 91 -12.05 88.58 -19.82
CA SER A 91 -11.84 88.19 -21.19
C SER A 91 -11.56 86.69 -21.31
N GLU A 92 -12.23 86.05 -22.26
CA GLU A 92 -11.96 84.70 -22.74
C GLU A 92 -10.51 84.55 -23.22
N LYS A 93 -9.81 83.49 -22.76
CA LYS A 93 -8.80 82.80 -23.57
C LYS A 93 -8.79 81.29 -23.26
N GLN A 94 -9.40 80.56 -24.18
CA GLN A 94 -8.92 79.34 -24.83
C GLN A 94 -8.32 78.22 -23.97
N ALA A 95 -9.08 77.12 -23.91
CA ALA A 95 -8.60 75.79 -23.59
C ALA A 95 -7.75 75.21 -24.75
N ALA A 96 -6.50 74.85 -24.46
CA ALA A 96 -5.78 73.75 -25.10
C ALA A 96 -4.49 73.44 -24.33
N GLY A 97 -4.27 72.15 -24.04
CA GLY A 97 -2.93 71.55 -24.04
C GLY A 97 -2.15 71.56 -22.71
N SER A 98 -2.05 70.35 -22.13
CA SER A 98 -0.85 69.75 -21.53
C SER A 98 0.04 70.58 -20.60
N SER A 99 0.32 70.06 -19.40
CA SER A 99 1.67 69.57 -19.05
C SER A 99 1.80 69.32 -17.54
N ALA A 100 2.42 68.18 -17.23
CA ALA A 100 3.37 67.94 -16.15
C ALA A 100 3.32 68.83 -14.89
N CYS A 101 3.12 68.17 -13.74
CA CYS A 101 3.66 68.66 -12.48
C CYS A 101 5.19 68.53 -12.48
N PRO A 102 5.96 69.60 -12.18
CA PRO A 102 7.34 69.49 -11.77
C PRO A 102 7.47 69.34 -10.24
N PRO A 103 8.55 68.73 -9.74
CA PRO A 103 8.77 68.47 -8.33
C PRO A 103 9.47 69.66 -7.63
N GLY A 104 9.21 69.83 -6.33
CA GLY A 104 9.90 70.82 -5.51
C GLY A 104 9.82 70.46 -4.03
N ARG A 105 10.98 70.03 -3.50
CA ARG A 105 11.30 69.86 -2.08
C ARG A 105 10.96 71.13 -1.28
N GLU A 106 10.56 70.98 -0.02
CA GLU A 106 11.45 71.26 1.13
C GLU A 106 10.77 70.97 2.47
N THR A 107 11.47 70.12 3.25
CA THR A 107 11.68 70.15 4.71
C THR A 107 10.48 70.39 5.63
N PHE A 108 10.20 69.43 6.52
CA PHE A 108 10.15 69.73 7.95
C PHE A 108 10.52 68.52 8.81
N SER A 109 11.16 68.85 9.91
CA SER A 109 12.03 68.07 10.78
C SER A 109 11.34 66.99 11.62
N HIS A 110 12.13 65.96 11.91
CA HIS A 110 11.95 65.02 13.01
C HIS A 110 11.69 65.72 14.36
N HIS A 111 10.60 65.35 15.03
CA HIS A 111 10.61 65.19 16.48
C HIS A 111 9.99 63.85 16.86
N ARG A 112 10.82 62.98 17.42
CA ARG A 112 10.42 61.86 18.28
C ARG A 112 9.78 62.45 19.55
N ARG A 113 8.70 61.85 20.05
CA ARG A 113 8.71 60.93 21.21
C ARG A 113 7.33 60.78 21.88
N ASP A 114 7.15 59.56 22.37
CA ASP A 114 6.49 59.15 23.60
C ASP A 114 4.95 59.00 23.65
N THR A 115 4.59 57.72 23.61
CA THR A 115 3.73 57.03 24.59
C THR A 115 3.41 57.81 25.87
N SER A 116 2.12 57.95 26.18
CA SER A 116 1.55 57.46 27.46
C SER A 116 0.03 57.58 27.49
N SER A 117 -0.56 56.54 28.06
CA SER A 117 -1.90 56.42 28.59
C SER A 117 -2.28 57.55 29.55
N HIS A 118 -3.55 57.97 29.58
CA HIS A 118 -4.37 57.96 30.80
C HIS A 118 -5.86 58.22 30.50
N ALA A 119 -6.67 57.57 31.31
CA ALA A 119 -8.12 57.55 31.31
C ALA A 119 -8.75 58.69 32.14
N SER A 120 -10.09 58.70 32.15
CA SER A 120 -11.04 59.46 33.02
C SER A 120 -11.29 60.92 32.59
N SER A 121 -12.49 61.51 32.70
CA SER A 121 -13.84 61.10 33.12
C SER A 121 -14.81 62.27 32.80
N SER A 122 -16.07 61.94 32.51
CA SER A 122 -17.31 62.73 32.68
C SER A 122 -17.27 64.28 32.69
N SER A 123 -18.08 64.89 31.82
CA SER A 123 -19.11 65.83 32.28
C SER A 123 -20.20 66.00 31.22
N LYS A 124 -21.46 65.88 31.68
CA LYS A 124 -22.67 66.28 30.96
C LYS A 124 -22.74 67.81 30.96
N ALA A 125 -23.01 68.42 29.82
CA ALA A 125 -23.61 69.74 29.73
C ALA A 125 -24.63 69.74 28.58
N GLU A 126 -25.85 70.15 28.90
CA GLU A 126 -27.00 70.26 28.01
C GLU A 126 -26.95 71.54 27.17
N GLN A 127 -27.23 71.37 25.88
CA GLN A 127 -27.98 72.22 24.93
C GLN A 127 -27.74 73.75 24.87
N GLU A 128 -27.32 74.21 23.67
CA GLU A 128 -28.12 75.15 22.85
C GLU A 128 -27.73 75.01 21.35
N PRO A 129 -28.63 75.30 20.39
CA PRO A 129 -28.48 74.95 18.98
C PRO A 129 -27.71 76.03 18.21
N GLU A 130 -26.48 75.72 17.78
CA GLU A 130 -25.74 76.58 16.86
C GLU A 130 -26.30 76.52 15.44
N ASN A 131 -26.46 77.71 14.86
CA ASN A 131 -26.66 77.99 13.44
C ASN A 131 -25.82 77.07 12.55
N SER A 132 -26.48 76.23 11.74
CA SER A 132 -25.82 75.43 10.71
C SER A 132 -25.53 76.27 9.46
N GLU A 133 -24.61 77.23 9.57
CA GLU A 133 -23.88 77.73 8.40
C GLU A 133 -22.69 76.79 8.13
N ALA A 134 -22.76 76.08 7.00
CA ALA A 134 -21.65 75.45 6.29
C ALA A 134 -20.65 74.64 7.13
N ALA A 135 -21.09 73.50 7.67
CA ALA A 135 -20.16 72.42 8.03
C ALA A 135 -19.46 71.93 6.75
N SER A 136 -18.16 72.21 6.61
CA SER A 136 -17.31 71.55 5.62
C SER A 136 -17.41 70.04 5.83
N SER A 137 -18.05 69.35 4.89
CA SER A 137 -18.48 67.96 5.04
C SER A 137 -17.28 67.03 5.30
N ARG A 138 -17.19 66.45 6.50
CA ARG A 138 -16.28 65.34 6.75
C ARG A 138 -16.58 64.19 5.77
N PRO A 139 -15.56 63.45 5.28
CA PRO A 139 -15.78 62.25 4.49
C PRO A 139 -16.70 61.28 5.24
N LEU A 140 -17.83 60.90 4.63
CA LEU A 140 -18.78 59.94 5.23
C LEU A 140 -18.42 58.52 4.77
N SER A 141 -18.49 57.56 5.67
CA SER A 141 -18.36 56.14 5.32
C SER A 141 -19.50 55.68 4.39
N PRO A 142 -19.29 54.61 3.60
CA PRO A 142 -20.38 54.05 2.80
C PRO A 142 -21.64 53.73 3.62
N GLY A 143 -21.49 53.22 4.85
CA GLY A 143 -22.61 52.95 5.74
C GLY A 143 -23.39 54.22 6.10
N GLU A 144 -22.70 55.27 6.56
CA GLU A 144 -23.35 56.54 6.90
C GLU A 144 -24.05 57.18 5.69
N GLN A 145 -23.45 57.09 4.49
CA GLN A 145 -24.07 57.60 3.26
C GLN A 145 -25.32 56.81 2.87
N LEU A 146 -25.29 55.48 3.02
CA LEU A 146 -26.45 54.62 2.77
C LEU A 146 -27.57 54.89 3.77
N ASP A 147 -27.26 55.08 5.05
CA ASP A 147 -28.26 55.41 6.07
C ASP A 147 -28.98 56.73 5.75
N LEU A 148 -28.22 57.74 5.31
CA LEU A 148 -28.80 59.02 4.86
C LEU A 148 -29.70 58.85 3.65
N MET A 149 -29.26 58.07 2.64
CA MET A 149 -30.08 57.79 1.45
C MET A 149 -31.35 57.01 1.83
N CYS A 150 -31.25 56.03 2.72
CA CYS A 150 -32.41 55.25 3.16
C CYS A 150 -33.43 56.13 3.91
N ARG A 151 -32.98 57.03 4.79
CA ARG A 151 -33.89 57.98 5.46
C ARG A 151 -34.58 58.91 4.46
N GLN A 152 -33.85 59.45 3.48
CA GLN A 152 -34.42 60.26 2.41
C GLN A 152 -35.43 59.48 1.56
N GLU A 153 -35.15 58.20 1.27
CA GLU A 153 -36.08 57.31 0.58
C GLU A 153 -37.36 57.03 1.39
N GLU A 154 -37.24 56.81 2.70
CA GLU A 154 -38.38 56.60 3.60
C GLU A 154 -39.28 57.85 3.66
N GLU A 155 -38.68 59.04 3.79
CA GLU A 155 -39.39 60.32 3.74
C GLU A 155 -40.11 60.52 2.40
N LEU A 156 -39.44 60.22 1.27
CA LEU A 156 -40.05 60.30 -0.06
C LEU A 156 -41.18 59.28 -0.23
N ARG A 157 -41.01 58.04 0.26
CA ARG A 157 -42.04 56.99 0.21
C ARG A 157 -43.27 57.38 1.02
N ALA A 158 -43.10 58.00 2.18
CA ALA A 158 -44.19 58.47 3.03
C ALA A 158 -45.03 59.58 2.36
N SER A 159 -44.44 60.35 1.43
CA SER A 159 -45.10 61.48 0.75
C SER A 159 -45.85 61.13 -0.55
N GLN A 160 -45.68 59.92 -1.11
CA GLN A 160 -46.18 59.56 -2.45
C GLN A 160 -46.99 58.25 -2.45
N THR A 161 -48.17 58.26 -3.09
CA THR A 161 -49.04 57.08 -3.28
C THR A 161 -48.59 56.20 -4.46
N GLU A 162 -48.91 54.91 -4.45
CA GLU A 162 -48.64 54.01 -5.59
C GLU A 162 -49.63 54.22 -6.75
N PRO A 163 -49.23 53.97 -8.01
CA PRO A 163 -50.11 54.07 -9.17
C PRO A 163 -51.14 52.94 -9.19
N SER A 164 -52.38 53.26 -9.58
CA SER A 164 -53.39 52.25 -9.89
C SER A 164 -53.13 51.57 -11.24
N ASP A 165 -53.79 50.44 -11.51
CA ASP A 165 -53.71 49.77 -12.82
C ASP A 165 -54.08 50.72 -13.98
N SER A 166 -55.10 51.56 -13.77
CA SER A 166 -55.50 52.57 -14.76
C SER A 166 -54.45 53.68 -14.96
N ASP A 167 -53.74 54.07 -13.90
CA ASP A 167 -52.65 55.05 -14.01
C ASP A 167 -51.49 54.44 -14.82
N MET A 168 -51.16 53.17 -14.58
CA MET A 168 -50.09 52.44 -15.26
C MET A 168 -50.38 52.24 -16.76
N GLU A 169 -51.59 51.82 -17.12
CA GLU A 169 -52.00 51.64 -18.51
C GLU A 169 -51.93 52.96 -19.29
N ARG A 170 -52.45 54.05 -18.71
CA ARG A 170 -52.41 55.38 -19.32
C ARG A 170 -50.99 55.90 -19.43
N TYR A 171 -50.19 55.75 -18.38
CA TYR A 171 -48.79 56.17 -18.36
C TYR A 171 -48.00 55.50 -19.48
N MET A 172 -48.11 54.17 -19.62
CA MET A 172 -47.42 53.43 -20.69
C MET A 172 -47.96 53.76 -22.08
N TYR A 173 -49.26 54.03 -22.21
CA TYR A 173 -49.84 54.49 -23.47
C TYR A 173 -49.19 55.78 -23.97
N TYR A 174 -49.01 56.77 -23.08
CA TYR A 174 -48.39 58.05 -23.43
C TYR A 174 -46.92 57.92 -23.80
N ILE A 175 -46.17 57.05 -23.14
CA ILE A 175 -44.76 56.80 -23.46
C ILE A 175 -44.62 56.17 -24.85
N ASN A 176 -45.34 55.07 -25.08
CA ASN A 176 -45.11 54.24 -26.27
C ASN A 176 -45.77 54.79 -27.54
N ASN A 177 -46.87 55.55 -27.43
CA ASN A 177 -47.71 55.88 -28.59
C ASN A 177 -47.86 57.38 -28.88
N CYS A 178 -47.52 58.28 -27.94
CA CYS A 178 -47.84 59.71 -28.08
C CYS A 178 -46.65 60.62 -28.43
N ILE A 179 -45.43 60.08 -28.43
CA ILE A 179 -44.20 60.84 -28.75
C ILE A 179 -43.47 60.14 -29.92
N PRO A 180 -43.54 60.69 -31.15
CA PRO A 180 -42.88 60.11 -32.30
C PRO A 180 -41.35 60.15 -32.18
N ILE A 181 -40.65 59.11 -32.64
CA ILE A 181 -39.18 59.05 -32.66
C ILE A 181 -38.56 60.21 -33.48
N SER A 182 -39.25 60.66 -34.52
CA SER A 182 -38.82 61.80 -35.36
C SER A 182 -38.72 63.12 -34.59
N GLU A 183 -39.44 63.27 -33.48
CA GLU A 183 -39.42 64.47 -32.62
C GLU A 183 -38.28 64.43 -31.60
N MET A 184 -37.58 63.31 -31.46
CA MET A 184 -36.49 63.12 -30.50
C MET A 184 -35.12 63.44 -31.10
N ALA A 185 -34.12 63.63 -30.23
CA ALA A 185 -32.73 63.65 -30.65
C ALA A 185 -32.31 62.25 -31.11
N PRO A 186 -31.56 62.10 -32.22
CA PRO A 186 -31.13 60.79 -32.70
C PRO A 186 -30.04 60.20 -31.80
N TYR A 187 -30.02 58.88 -31.69
CA TYR A 187 -28.93 58.16 -31.03
C TYR A 187 -27.59 58.41 -31.76
N LEU A 188 -26.60 58.98 -31.06
CA LEU A 188 -25.32 59.38 -31.67
C LEU A 188 -24.41 58.17 -31.88
N HIS A 189 -23.97 57.95 -33.13
CA HIS A 189 -23.04 56.86 -33.49
C HIS A 189 -21.73 56.87 -32.68
N GLN A 190 -21.27 58.06 -32.24
CA GLN A 190 -20.06 58.18 -31.41
C GLN A 190 -20.18 57.42 -30.08
N HIS A 191 -21.38 57.27 -29.52
CA HIS A 191 -21.59 56.50 -28.29
C HIS A 191 -21.25 55.03 -28.52
N THR A 192 -21.72 54.45 -29.62
CA THR A 192 -21.37 53.08 -30.03
C THR A 192 -19.86 52.91 -30.15
N VAL A 193 -19.17 53.84 -30.81
CA VAL A 193 -17.71 53.79 -30.96
C VAL A 193 -16.99 53.83 -29.61
N ASN A 194 -17.46 54.66 -28.67
CA ASN A 194 -16.85 54.75 -27.34
C ASN A 194 -17.08 53.49 -26.50
N ILE A 195 -18.27 52.89 -26.58
CA ILE A 195 -18.60 51.61 -25.92
C ILE A 195 -17.67 50.51 -26.46
N MET A 196 -17.49 50.45 -27.79
CA MET A 196 -16.63 49.44 -28.43
C MET A 196 -15.16 49.52 -27.99
N LYS A 197 -14.64 50.71 -27.66
CA LYS A 197 -13.26 50.88 -27.16
C LYS A 197 -13.03 50.33 -25.76
N LEU A 198 -14.10 50.12 -24.97
CA LEU A 198 -14.01 49.62 -23.61
C LEU A 198 -14.09 48.09 -23.52
N LEU A 199 -14.39 47.43 -24.65
CA LEU A 199 -14.54 45.97 -24.72
C LEU A 199 -13.22 45.29 -25.11
N PRO A 200 -12.94 44.08 -24.59
CA PRO A 200 -11.78 43.29 -25.00
C PRO A 200 -11.89 42.83 -26.47
N PRO A 201 -10.76 42.49 -27.12
CA PRO A 201 -10.74 41.96 -28.49
C PRO A 201 -11.49 40.61 -28.58
N GLU A 202 -12.07 40.33 -29.74
CA GLU A 202 -12.89 39.12 -29.97
C GLU A 202 -12.05 37.84 -29.90
N PRO A 203 -12.51 36.81 -29.16
CA PRO A 203 -11.90 35.47 -29.23
C PRO A 203 -12.20 34.82 -30.58
N GLU A 204 -11.21 34.11 -31.15
CA GLU A 204 -11.32 33.52 -32.50
C GLU A 204 -12.37 32.39 -32.59
N ASP A 205 -12.56 31.64 -31.50
CA ASP A 205 -13.32 30.37 -31.52
C ASP A 205 -14.85 30.51 -31.56
N ASN A 206 -15.42 31.70 -31.30
CA ASN A 206 -16.89 31.90 -31.26
C ASN A 206 -17.35 33.23 -31.87
N LYS A 207 -16.63 33.69 -32.89
CA LYS A 207 -16.80 35.03 -33.48
C LYS A 207 -18.24 35.36 -33.91
N ARG A 208 -18.99 34.38 -34.43
CA ARG A 208 -20.34 34.59 -34.98
C ARG A 208 -21.40 34.85 -33.90
N ASP A 209 -21.37 34.08 -32.81
CA ASP A 209 -22.33 34.24 -31.71
C ASP A 209 -22.07 35.53 -30.93
N PHE A 210 -20.79 35.90 -30.76
CA PHE A 210 -20.40 37.19 -30.17
C PHE A 210 -20.83 38.39 -31.02
N GLN A 211 -20.80 38.26 -32.36
CA GLN A 211 -21.30 39.30 -33.26
C GLN A 211 -22.82 39.47 -33.15
N VAL A 212 -23.57 38.37 -33.18
CA VAL A 212 -25.05 38.40 -33.02
C VAL A 212 -25.43 38.99 -31.66
N LEU A 213 -24.79 38.55 -30.58
CA LEU A 213 -25.02 39.09 -29.24
C LEU A 213 -24.74 40.59 -29.19
N ARG A 214 -23.66 41.04 -29.83
CA ARG A 214 -23.30 42.46 -29.87
C ARG A 214 -24.31 43.29 -30.65
N GLU A 215 -24.75 42.83 -31.81
CA GLU A 215 -25.75 43.53 -32.61
C GLU A 215 -27.06 43.68 -31.83
N ASN A 216 -27.52 42.61 -31.17
CA ASN A 216 -28.70 42.64 -30.31
C ASN A 216 -28.56 43.64 -29.15
N LEU A 217 -27.39 43.68 -28.49
CA LEU A 217 -27.14 44.60 -27.38
C LEU A 217 -27.06 46.06 -27.82
N LEU A 218 -26.51 46.32 -29.02
CA LEU A 218 -26.45 47.68 -29.58
C LEU A 218 -27.85 48.16 -29.99
N GLU A 219 -28.64 47.28 -30.61
CA GLU A 219 -30.04 47.57 -30.93
C GLU A 219 -30.84 47.84 -29.64
N GLN A 220 -30.66 47.02 -28.61
CA GLN A 220 -31.29 47.22 -27.31
C GLN A 220 -30.88 48.57 -26.68
N ALA A 221 -29.60 48.94 -26.77
CA ALA A 221 -29.13 50.23 -26.26
C ALA A 221 -29.78 51.42 -26.98
N GLU A 222 -29.98 51.32 -28.29
CA GLU A 222 -30.69 52.34 -29.08
C GLU A 222 -32.18 52.40 -28.73
N GLN A 223 -32.85 51.24 -28.63
CA GLN A 223 -34.26 51.16 -28.23
C GLN A 223 -34.47 51.77 -26.83
N GLU A 224 -33.60 51.44 -25.87
CA GLU A 224 -33.65 51.96 -24.50
C GLU A 224 -33.41 53.48 -24.44
N TYR A 225 -32.53 54.01 -25.31
CA TYR A 225 -32.31 55.45 -25.42
C TYR A 225 -33.59 56.19 -25.81
N TYR A 226 -34.31 55.73 -26.83
CA TYR A 226 -35.56 56.36 -27.27
C TYR A 226 -36.66 56.20 -26.23
N PHE A 227 -36.82 55.00 -25.66
CA PHE A 227 -37.80 54.75 -24.60
C PHE A 227 -37.56 55.65 -23.38
N SER A 228 -36.30 55.75 -22.92
CA SER A 228 -35.91 56.60 -21.78
C SER A 228 -36.17 58.08 -22.05
N ASN A 229 -35.95 58.56 -23.28
CA ASN A 229 -36.29 59.93 -23.67
C ASN A 229 -37.80 60.17 -23.70
N GLN A 230 -38.60 59.27 -24.28
CA GLN A 230 -40.07 59.36 -24.28
C GLN A 230 -40.60 59.40 -22.84
N LYS A 231 -40.12 58.48 -22.00
CA LYS A 231 -40.44 58.43 -20.57
C LYS A 231 -40.07 59.72 -19.87
N SER A 232 -38.88 60.25 -20.08
CA SER A 232 -38.42 61.50 -19.45
C SER A 232 -39.28 62.70 -19.83
N ILE A 233 -39.75 62.78 -21.07
CA ILE A 233 -40.67 63.84 -21.52
C ILE A 233 -42.03 63.69 -20.83
N VAL A 234 -42.59 62.47 -20.79
CA VAL A 234 -43.86 62.20 -20.10
C VAL A 234 -43.75 62.53 -18.60
N ASP A 235 -42.69 62.05 -17.94
CA ASP A 235 -42.41 62.31 -16.52
C ASP A 235 -42.30 63.80 -16.23
N TYR A 236 -41.56 64.52 -17.08
CA TYR A 236 -41.43 65.97 -16.98
C TYR A 236 -42.78 66.66 -17.08
N ILE A 237 -43.66 66.28 -18.01
CA ILE A 237 -44.99 66.87 -18.16
C ILE A 237 -45.86 66.57 -16.94
N LEU A 238 -45.83 65.33 -16.46
CA LEU A 238 -46.56 64.85 -15.29
C LEU A 238 -46.03 65.42 -13.96
N MET A 239 -44.91 66.16 -13.94
CA MET A 239 -44.57 66.96 -12.75
C MET A 239 -45.59 68.08 -12.49
N ASP A 240 -46.38 68.50 -13.49
CA ASP A 240 -47.44 69.50 -13.33
C ASP A 240 -48.76 68.84 -12.84
N PRO A 241 -49.27 69.19 -11.64
CA PRO A 241 -50.51 68.59 -11.11
C PRO A 241 -51.74 68.80 -12.01
N SER A 242 -51.78 69.90 -12.77
CA SER A 242 -52.86 70.17 -13.71
C SER A 242 -52.86 69.20 -14.91
N GLU A 243 -51.67 68.78 -15.35
CA GLU A 243 -51.53 67.79 -16.42
C GLU A 243 -51.83 66.38 -15.93
N ARG A 244 -51.47 66.04 -14.69
CA ARG A 244 -51.91 64.78 -14.04
C ARG A 244 -53.42 64.64 -14.05
N GLN A 245 -54.13 65.70 -13.67
CA GLN A 245 -55.59 65.72 -13.69
C GLN A 245 -56.16 65.63 -15.11
N ARG A 246 -55.58 66.35 -16.08
CA ARG A 246 -56.03 66.34 -17.49
C ARG A 246 -55.87 64.96 -18.14
N LEU A 247 -54.74 64.32 -17.90
CA LEU A 247 -54.38 63.03 -18.50
C LEU A 247 -54.95 61.86 -17.70
N SER A 248 -55.60 62.11 -16.56
CA SER A 248 -56.13 61.09 -15.65
C SER A 248 -55.04 60.12 -15.18
N ILE A 249 -53.87 60.67 -14.80
CA ILE A 249 -52.73 59.94 -14.22
C ILE A 249 -52.40 60.62 -12.88
N PHE A 250 -52.83 60.03 -11.77
CA PHE A 250 -52.69 60.63 -10.44
C PHE A 250 -51.36 60.29 -9.77
N SER A 251 -50.86 59.08 -10.00
CA SER A 251 -49.55 58.63 -9.55
C SER A 251 -48.79 57.93 -10.68
N ILE A 252 -47.46 57.92 -10.60
CA ILE A 252 -46.57 57.29 -11.58
C ILE A 252 -45.68 56.27 -10.86
N PRO A 253 -45.20 55.22 -11.57
CA PRO A 253 -44.32 54.24 -10.97
C PRO A 253 -43.04 54.86 -10.44
N LYS A 254 -42.69 54.50 -9.20
CA LYS A 254 -41.50 55.00 -8.51
C LYS A 254 -40.25 54.35 -9.12
N PRO A 255 -39.23 55.13 -9.54
CA PRO A 255 -37.98 54.53 -10.01
C PRO A 255 -37.29 53.80 -8.86
N PHE A 256 -36.58 52.71 -9.17
CA PHE A 256 -35.75 52.04 -8.19
C PHE A 256 -34.69 53.03 -7.65
N PRO A 257 -34.52 53.16 -6.32
CA PRO A 257 -33.60 54.14 -5.76
C PRO A 257 -32.16 53.81 -6.17
N ARG A 258 -31.48 54.78 -6.77
CA ARG A 258 -30.06 54.67 -7.11
C ARG A 258 -29.23 55.21 -5.95
N ARG A 259 -28.60 54.32 -5.20
CA ARG A 259 -27.71 54.68 -4.09
C ARG A 259 -26.29 54.85 -4.63
N VAL A 260 -25.78 56.07 -4.64
CA VAL A 260 -24.45 56.39 -5.17
C VAL A 260 -23.55 56.88 -4.06
N ILE A 261 -22.60 56.04 -3.64
CA ILE A 261 -21.59 56.44 -2.66
C ILE A 261 -20.66 57.45 -3.32
N SER A 262 -20.61 58.65 -2.74
CA SER A 262 -19.80 59.76 -3.22
C SER A 262 -18.46 59.80 -2.49
N ALA A 263 -17.39 60.05 -3.24
CA ALA A 263 -16.06 60.27 -2.69
C ALA A 263 -15.93 61.70 -2.12
N PRO A 264 -15.04 61.93 -1.13
CA PRO A 264 -14.11 60.96 -0.53
C PRO A 264 -14.76 60.07 0.55
N VAL A 265 -14.39 58.79 0.55
CA VAL A 265 -14.64 57.87 1.67
C VAL A 265 -13.42 57.88 2.62
N PRO A 266 -13.61 57.64 3.93
CA PRO A 266 -12.54 57.76 4.93
C PRO A 266 -11.29 56.91 4.63
N TRP A 267 -11.47 55.73 4.05
CA TRP A 267 -10.40 54.78 3.75
C TRP A 267 -9.78 54.94 2.35
N SER A 268 -10.16 55.97 1.59
CA SER A 268 -9.72 56.12 0.19
C SER A 268 -8.20 56.22 0.02
N LEU A 269 -7.50 56.86 0.97
CA LEU A 269 -6.04 56.93 1.00
C LEU A 269 -5.43 55.57 1.34
N SER A 270 -5.88 54.95 2.43
CA SER A 270 -5.41 53.63 2.85
C SER A 270 -5.61 52.56 1.77
N TYR A 271 -6.74 52.58 1.05
CA TYR A 271 -6.97 51.69 -0.09
C TYR A 271 -5.97 51.93 -1.23
N LYS A 272 -5.72 53.19 -1.59
CA LYS A 272 -4.75 53.53 -2.64
C LYS A 272 -3.34 53.09 -2.26
N GLU A 273 -2.93 53.31 -1.02
CA GLU A 273 -1.65 52.87 -0.48
C GLU A 273 -1.53 51.34 -0.48
N ALA A 274 -2.53 50.63 0.05
CA ALA A 274 -2.54 49.17 0.08
C ALA A 274 -2.56 48.56 -1.33
N ARG A 275 -3.36 49.12 -2.25
CA ARG A 275 -3.41 48.69 -3.65
C ARG A 275 -2.08 48.91 -4.36
N LEU A 276 -1.46 50.07 -4.15
CA LEU A 276 -0.16 50.38 -4.72
C LEU A 276 0.89 49.40 -4.20
N TRP A 277 0.92 49.18 -2.89
CA TRP A 277 1.82 48.22 -2.25
C TRP A 277 1.62 46.81 -2.81
N GLN A 278 0.39 46.31 -2.86
CA GLN A 278 0.09 44.99 -3.42
C GLN A 278 0.53 44.88 -4.88
N SER A 279 0.28 45.91 -5.71
CA SER A 279 0.70 45.91 -7.11
C SER A 279 2.21 45.94 -7.32
N GLN A 280 2.98 46.36 -6.30
CA GLN A 280 4.43 46.50 -6.37
C GLN A 280 5.18 45.31 -5.74
N HIS A 281 4.58 44.64 -4.74
CA HIS A 281 5.27 43.62 -3.93
C HIS A 281 4.64 42.22 -4.03
N LEU A 282 3.39 42.09 -4.48
CA LEU A 282 2.71 40.79 -4.58
C LEU A 282 2.73 40.28 -6.02
N PHE A 283 3.53 39.25 -6.27
CA PHE A 283 3.77 38.70 -7.62
C PHE A 283 2.95 37.43 -7.91
N VAL A 284 1.79 37.27 -7.26
CA VAL A 284 0.96 36.04 -7.35
C VAL A 284 0.44 35.80 -8.78
N THR A 285 0.15 36.86 -9.53
CA THR A 285 -0.31 36.76 -10.94
C THR A 285 0.84 36.78 -11.95
N CYS A 286 2.09 36.65 -11.50
CA CYS A 286 3.22 36.56 -12.40
C CYS A 286 3.10 35.29 -13.26
N PRO A 287 3.33 35.34 -14.59
CA PRO A 287 3.24 34.16 -15.46
C PRO A 287 4.07 32.96 -14.99
N ILE A 288 5.19 33.20 -14.29
CA ILE A 288 6.03 32.15 -13.72
C ILE A 288 5.24 31.32 -12.69
N MET A 289 4.45 31.97 -11.82
CA MET A 289 3.64 31.26 -10.81
C MET A 289 2.59 30.39 -11.47
N ILE A 290 1.99 30.87 -12.56
CA ILE A 290 1.00 30.11 -13.35
C ILE A 290 1.68 28.89 -13.98
N GLN A 291 2.82 29.05 -14.64
CA GLN A 291 3.57 27.95 -15.25
C GLN A 291 4.04 26.91 -14.22
N MET A 292 4.48 27.35 -13.04
CA MET A 292 4.81 26.45 -11.92
C MET A 292 3.60 25.65 -11.46
N GLN A 293 2.43 26.29 -11.36
CA GLN A 293 1.19 25.65 -10.96
C GLN A 293 0.68 24.67 -12.04
N ASP A 294 0.76 25.03 -13.32
CA ASP A 294 0.34 24.19 -14.43
C ASP A 294 1.19 22.91 -14.49
N PHE A 295 2.53 23.04 -14.40
CA PHE A 295 3.43 21.88 -14.35
C PHE A 295 3.11 20.96 -13.17
N TRP A 296 2.86 21.53 -11.98
CA TRP A 296 2.46 20.75 -10.81
C TRP A 296 1.17 19.98 -11.07
N ASN A 297 0.14 20.66 -11.57
CA ASN A 297 -1.17 20.06 -11.83
C ASN A 297 -1.10 18.94 -12.87
N GLU A 298 -0.32 19.13 -13.94
CA GLU A 298 -0.20 18.18 -15.04
C GLU A 298 0.65 16.95 -14.71
N ARG A 299 1.75 17.12 -13.96
CA ARG A 299 2.75 16.06 -13.77
C ARG A 299 2.87 15.51 -12.35
N LEU A 300 2.57 16.32 -11.34
CA LEU A 300 2.90 15.99 -9.94
C LEU A 300 1.67 15.97 -9.02
N SER A 301 0.48 16.35 -9.49
CA SER A 301 -0.77 16.35 -8.70
C SER A 301 -1.10 14.99 -8.09
N CYS A 302 -0.75 13.92 -8.80
CA CYS A 302 -0.96 12.54 -8.37
C CYS A 302 0.27 11.92 -7.69
N LEU A 303 1.39 12.64 -7.58
CA LEU A 303 2.55 12.15 -6.84
C LEU A 303 2.16 11.91 -5.38
N ARG A 304 2.70 10.87 -4.77
CA ARG A 304 2.57 10.54 -3.34
C ARG A 304 3.91 10.06 -2.81
N PHE A 305 4.20 10.36 -1.55
CA PHE A 305 5.38 9.81 -0.87
C PHE A 305 5.27 8.30 -0.67
N VAL A 306 4.06 7.76 -0.52
CA VAL A 306 3.80 6.32 -0.47
C VAL A 306 2.76 5.97 -1.51
N LYS A 307 3.16 5.22 -2.54
CA LYS A 307 2.26 4.75 -3.61
C LYS A 307 1.71 3.38 -3.25
N LEU A 308 0.53 3.35 -2.63
CA LEU A 308 -0.11 2.11 -2.15
C LEU A 308 -0.47 1.12 -3.26
N GLU A 309 -0.61 1.58 -4.51
CA GLU A 309 -0.78 0.71 -5.68
C GLU A 309 0.37 -0.29 -5.87
N ASN A 310 1.58 0.06 -5.45
CA ASN A 310 2.75 -0.80 -5.54
C ASN A 310 2.69 -2.00 -4.59
N LEU A 311 1.84 -1.97 -3.56
CA LEU A 311 1.57 -3.11 -2.68
C LEU A 311 0.73 -4.22 -3.35
N LYS A 312 0.22 -3.94 -4.57
CA LYS A 312 -0.46 -4.93 -5.42
C LYS A 312 0.48 -5.56 -6.45
N SER A 313 1.76 -5.17 -6.46
CA SER A 313 2.77 -5.70 -7.38
C SER A 313 3.34 -7.03 -6.89
N THR A 314 3.98 -7.79 -7.78
CA THR A 314 4.65 -9.05 -7.44
C THR A 314 5.85 -8.90 -6.51
N THR A 315 6.38 -7.69 -6.33
CA THR A 315 7.57 -7.44 -5.50
C THR A 315 7.24 -7.19 -4.03
N TRP A 316 6.06 -6.64 -3.73
CA TRP A 316 5.69 -6.22 -2.37
C TRP A 316 4.25 -6.64 -2.06
N SER A 317 3.99 -7.96 -2.13
CA SER A 317 2.66 -8.52 -1.90
C SER A 317 2.36 -8.66 -0.42
N LEU A 318 1.21 -8.15 0.00
CA LEU A 318 0.69 -8.31 1.36
C LEU A 318 0.37 -9.79 1.69
N PRO A 319 0.50 -10.23 2.96
CA PRO A 319 1.04 -9.48 4.12
C PRO A 319 2.56 -9.39 4.13
N LEU A 320 3.11 -8.36 4.78
CA LEU A 320 4.55 -8.10 4.81
C LEU A 320 5.10 -8.17 6.24
N PRO A 321 6.31 -8.69 6.45
CA PRO A 321 7.04 -8.47 7.69
C PRO A 321 7.18 -6.97 7.99
N PRO A 322 7.12 -6.52 9.27
CA PRO A 322 7.22 -5.09 9.60
C PRO A 322 8.50 -4.42 9.10
N SER A 323 9.63 -5.14 9.09
CA SER A 323 10.89 -4.67 8.53
C SER A 323 10.81 -4.40 7.02
N GLU A 324 10.10 -5.25 6.27
CA GLU A 324 9.86 -5.06 4.85
C GLU A 324 8.88 -3.90 4.59
N PHE A 325 7.82 -3.79 5.38
CA PHE A 325 6.90 -2.65 5.28
C PHE A 325 7.64 -1.31 5.48
N GLU A 326 8.53 -1.23 6.48
CA GLU A 326 9.36 -0.05 6.72
C GLU A 326 10.27 0.27 5.52
N GLN A 327 10.96 -0.74 4.98
CA GLN A 327 11.81 -0.57 3.79
C GLN A 327 11.03 -0.10 2.57
N PHE A 328 9.81 -0.59 2.36
CA PHE A 328 8.96 -0.14 1.28
C PHE A 328 8.62 1.34 1.41
N VAL A 329 8.17 1.78 2.57
CA VAL A 329 7.82 3.19 2.79
C VAL A 329 9.05 4.08 2.58
N GLN A 330 10.21 3.70 3.11
CA GLN A 330 11.46 4.44 2.91
C GLN A 330 11.84 4.55 1.42
N ARG A 331 11.76 3.44 0.67
CA ARG A 331 12.06 3.44 -0.78
C ARG A 331 11.09 4.31 -1.58
N GLN A 332 9.78 4.24 -1.28
CA GLN A 332 8.78 5.07 -1.95
C GLN A 332 9.00 6.56 -1.63
N CYS A 333 9.26 6.89 -0.37
CA CYS A 333 9.50 8.26 0.05
C CYS A 333 10.75 8.84 -0.60
N GLN A 334 11.84 8.06 -0.67
CA GLN A 334 13.06 8.47 -1.36
C GLN A 334 12.82 8.70 -2.85
N ALA A 335 12.10 7.81 -3.53
CA ALA A 335 11.78 7.97 -4.94
C ALA A 335 10.93 9.24 -5.22
N ALA A 336 9.94 9.52 -4.37
CA ALA A 336 9.16 10.75 -4.48
C ALA A 336 10.03 11.99 -4.22
N ARG A 337 10.93 11.91 -3.22
CA ARG A 337 11.88 12.98 -2.91
C ARG A 337 12.85 13.25 -4.07
N ASP A 338 13.32 12.21 -4.74
CA ASP A 338 14.20 12.31 -5.90
C ASP A 338 13.48 12.98 -7.08
N GLU A 339 12.20 12.64 -7.33
CA GLU A 339 11.39 13.33 -8.34
C GLU A 339 11.27 14.85 -8.04
N LEU A 340 11.06 15.22 -6.77
CA LEU A 340 11.01 16.63 -6.37
C LEU A 340 12.35 17.35 -6.59
N LEU A 341 13.49 16.71 -6.34
CA LEU A 341 14.81 17.30 -6.50
C LEU A 341 15.34 17.30 -7.94
N GLN A 342 15.01 16.26 -8.72
CA GLN A 342 15.60 16.04 -10.04
C GLN A 342 14.71 16.59 -11.17
N SER A 343 13.40 16.70 -10.94
CA SER A 343 12.41 17.11 -11.94
C SER A 343 11.72 18.41 -11.57
N TRP A 344 11.08 18.47 -10.39
CA TRP A 344 10.29 19.64 -9.99
C TRP A 344 11.11 20.90 -9.71
N LEU A 345 12.12 20.79 -8.83
CA LEU A 345 12.96 21.93 -8.45
C LEU A 345 13.76 22.49 -9.65
N PRO A 346 14.42 21.67 -10.49
CA PRO A 346 15.13 22.17 -11.67
C PRO A 346 14.19 22.80 -12.70
N PHE A 347 12.97 22.26 -12.89
CA PHE A 347 11.96 22.90 -13.72
C PHE A 347 11.61 24.29 -13.18
N CYS A 348 11.30 24.40 -11.89
CA CYS A 348 10.99 25.67 -11.24
C CYS A 348 12.14 26.67 -11.41
N ALA A 349 13.38 26.24 -11.19
CA ALA A 349 14.56 27.07 -11.41
C ALA A 349 14.69 27.52 -12.87
N SER A 350 14.48 26.64 -13.85
CA SER A 350 14.60 26.98 -15.27
C SER A 350 13.71 28.15 -15.72
N LEU A 351 12.55 28.34 -15.09
CA LEU A 351 11.64 29.46 -15.35
C LEU A 351 12.26 30.81 -14.97
N PHE A 352 13.18 30.82 -14.00
CA PHE A 352 13.85 32.02 -13.53
C PHE A 352 15.07 32.42 -14.39
N VAL A 353 15.64 31.49 -15.14
CA VAL A 353 16.79 31.74 -16.03
C VAL A 353 16.42 32.71 -17.17
N ASN A 354 15.15 32.71 -17.60
CA ASN A 354 14.66 33.52 -18.72
C ASN A 354 13.99 34.84 -18.29
N LEU A 355 14.13 35.29 -17.03
CA LEU A 355 13.43 36.50 -16.54
C LEU A 355 13.73 37.77 -17.33
N GLU A 356 14.96 37.92 -17.87
CA GLU A 356 15.33 39.09 -18.68
C GLU A 356 14.53 39.21 -19.99
N SER A 357 13.98 38.09 -20.49
CA SER A 357 13.16 38.06 -21.71
C SER A 357 11.68 38.40 -21.46
N LEU A 358 11.21 38.24 -20.23
CA LEU A 358 9.82 38.52 -19.85
C LEU A 358 9.69 40.01 -19.53
N SER A 359 9.19 40.78 -20.51
CA SER A 359 9.01 42.24 -20.50
C SER A 359 8.01 42.77 -19.45
N LEU A 360 7.67 41.96 -18.44
CA LEU A 360 6.57 42.14 -17.50
C LEU A 360 7.01 42.61 -16.10
N ILE A 361 8.32 42.71 -15.83
CA ILE A 361 8.81 43.32 -14.59
C ILE A 361 8.84 44.85 -14.81
N PRO A 362 8.10 45.65 -14.02
CA PRO A 362 8.08 47.10 -14.18
C PRO A 362 9.51 47.65 -14.13
N SER A 363 9.95 48.24 -15.23
CA SER A 363 11.30 48.75 -15.46
C SER A 363 11.57 50.02 -14.65
N THR A 364 11.52 49.92 -13.32
CA THR A 364 12.03 50.94 -12.41
C THR A 364 13.42 50.51 -11.95
N LYS A 365 14.43 51.10 -12.57
CA LYS A 365 15.88 50.85 -12.38
C LYS A 365 16.43 51.12 -10.96
N LEU A 366 15.59 51.16 -9.94
CA LEU A 366 15.97 51.25 -8.52
C LEU A 366 15.53 50.03 -7.68
N ALA A 367 14.75 49.09 -8.24
CA ALA A 367 14.20 47.92 -7.52
C ALA A 367 14.90 46.58 -7.86
N ALA A 368 16.05 46.61 -8.53
CA ALA A 368 16.70 45.44 -9.11
C ALA A 368 17.30 44.43 -8.10
N HIS A 369 17.30 44.73 -6.79
CA HIS A 369 17.72 43.79 -5.74
C HIS A 369 16.60 43.43 -4.76
N ALA A 370 15.69 44.36 -4.45
CA ALA A 370 14.52 44.06 -3.63
C ALA A 370 13.55 43.15 -4.40
N GLY A 371 13.07 43.59 -5.58
CA GLY A 371 12.02 42.93 -6.38
C GLY A 371 12.22 41.45 -6.66
N PHE A 372 13.47 41.00 -6.77
CA PHE A 372 13.78 39.58 -6.98
C PHE A 372 13.49 38.74 -5.73
N GLN A 373 13.78 39.26 -4.53
CA GLN A 373 13.52 38.54 -3.27
C GLN A 373 12.02 38.35 -3.03
N GLU A 374 11.16 39.34 -3.33
CA GLU A 374 9.71 39.16 -3.16
C GLU A 374 9.13 38.18 -4.18
N ILE A 375 9.64 38.13 -5.43
CA ILE A 375 9.22 37.13 -6.41
C ILE A 375 9.62 35.72 -5.93
N PHE A 376 10.86 35.51 -5.49
CA PHE A 376 11.29 34.22 -4.93
C PHE A 376 10.53 33.85 -3.65
N SER A 377 10.08 34.85 -2.87
CA SER A 377 9.22 34.62 -1.70
C SER A 377 7.82 34.15 -2.11
N CYS A 378 7.25 34.72 -3.17
CA CYS A 378 5.98 34.26 -3.73
C CYS A 378 6.11 32.83 -4.30
N ALA A 379 7.19 32.55 -5.04
CA ALA A 379 7.46 31.22 -5.58
C ALA A 379 7.62 30.18 -4.47
N ALA A 380 8.39 30.51 -3.43
CA ALA A 380 8.58 29.63 -2.29
C ALA A 380 7.28 29.40 -1.51
N ALA A 381 6.42 30.41 -1.37
CA ALA A 381 5.11 30.24 -0.75
C ALA A 381 4.21 29.29 -1.57
N LEU A 382 4.17 29.45 -2.89
CA LEU A 382 3.43 28.56 -3.79
C LEU A 382 3.94 27.12 -3.71
N MET A 383 5.25 26.93 -3.85
CA MET A 383 5.89 25.61 -3.76
C MET A 383 5.70 24.97 -2.38
N SER A 384 5.74 25.77 -1.31
CA SER A 384 5.46 25.28 0.05
C SER A 384 4.01 24.79 0.18
N LEU A 385 3.03 25.49 -0.42
CA LEU A 385 1.64 25.03 -0.43
C LEU A 385 1.47 23.72 -1.19
N GLN A 386 2.12 23.59 -2.35
CA GLN A 386 2.14 22.37 -3.16
C GLN A 386 2.75 21.19 -2.38
N LEU A 387 3.93 21.38 -1.78
CA LEU A 387 4.59 20.38 -0.94
C LEU A 387 3.76 19.98 0.27
N ARG A 388 3.15 20.95 0.98
CA ARG A 388 2.26 20.66 2.12
C ARG A 388 1.03 19.87 1.69
N GLY A 389 0.47 20.19 0.51
CA GLY A 389 -0.62 19.42 -0.08
C GLY A 389 -0.23 17.98 -0.39
N LEU A 390 0.95 17.77 -0.98
CA LEU A 390 1.51 16.44 -1.25
C LEU A 390 1.69 15.61 0.03
N VAL A 391 2.27 16.19 1.08
CA VAL A 391 2.45 15.52 2.38
C VAL A 391 1.09 15.18 2.99
N SER A 392 0.17 16.14 3.04
CA SER A 392 -1.17 15.93 3.61
C SER A 392 -1.92 14.81 2.90
N ALA A 393 -1.91 14.81 1.56
CA ALA A 393 -2.55 13.75 0.77
C ALA A 393 -1.86 12.39 0.98
N SER A 394 -0.53 12.34 1.07
CA SER A 394 0.19 11.08 1.31
C SER A 394 -0.09 10.49 2.69
N LEU A 395 -0.22 11.34 3.72
CA LEU A 395 -0.60 10.92 5.07
C LEU A 395 -2.05 10.41 5.11
N GLN A 396 -2.97 11.10 4.43
CA GLN A 396 -4.38 10.69 4.33
C GLN A 396 -4.54 9.37 3.58
N ASP A 397 -3.83 9.17 2.46
CA ASP A 397 -3.86 7.91 1.73
C ASP A 397 -3.38 6.73 2.61
N LEU A 398 -2.26 6.93 3.34
CA LEU A 398 -1.75 5.92 4.27
C LEU A 398 -2.68 5.70 5.48
N GLN A 399 -3.35 6.75 5.95
CA GLN A 399 -4.37 6.63 6.98
C GLN A 399 -5.53 5.75 6.49
N GLU A 400 -6.13 6.09 5.34
CA GLU A 400 -7.25 5.34 4.74
C GLU A 400 -6.90 3.86 4.55
N PHE A 401 -5.66 3.56 4.17
CA PHE A 401 -5.15 2.20 4.08
C PHE A 401 -5.28 1.41 5.40
N PHE A 402 -4.96 2.01 6.54
CA PHE A 402 -5.13 1.34 7.84
C PHE A 402 -6.58 1.36 8.35
N MET A 403 -7.36 2.37 7.99
CA MET A 403 -8.76 2.53 8.44
C MET A 403 -9.71 1.45 7.91
N ILE A 404 -9.31 0.68 6.89
CA ILE A 404 -10.09 -0.49 6.41
C ILE A 404 -10.24 -1.57 7.51
N HIS A 405 -9.29 -1.63 8.45
CA HIS A 405 -9.22 -2.66 9.48
C HIS A 405 -10.09 -2.33 10.70
N GLN A 406 -11.40 -2.60 10.65
CA GLN A 406 -12.36 -2.23 11.72
C GLN A 406 -12.23 -3.02 13.05
N GLY A 407 -11.16 -3.79 13.25
CA GLY A 407 -10.91 -4.63 14.42
C GLY A 407 -11.03 -6.13 14.15
N ASN A 408 -10.58 -6.94 15.10
CA ASN A 408 -10.51 -8.40 14.96
C ASN A 408 -10.81 -9.17 16.24
N ASP A 409 -11.62 -8.60 17.14
CA ASP A 409 -12.17 -9.35 18.28
C ASP A 409 -13.20 -10.36 17.75
N PHE A 410 -12.73 -11.59 17.49
CA PHE A 410 -13.59 -12.74 17.21
C PHE A 410 -14.23 -13.23 18.51
N GLY A 411 -15.36 -13.95 18.45
CA GLY A 411 -16.09 -14.40 19.63
C GLY A 411 -15.37 -15.51 20.40
N GLU A 412 -16.05 -16.61 20.67
CA GLU A 412 -15.41 -17.78 21.30
C GLU A 412 -14.58 -18.60 20.29
N MET A 413 -15.00 -18.63 19.03
CA MET A 413 -14.33 -19.38 17.96
C MET A 413 -13.82 -18.43 16.87
N PHE A 414 -12.62 -18.72 16.37
CA PHE A 414 -12.06 -18.07 15.20
C PHE A 414 -12.74 -18.61 13.93
N ASP A 415 -13.10 -17.72 13.01
CA ASP A 415 -13.68 -18.04 11.71
C ASP A 415 -12.81 -17.43 10.60
N GLU A 416 -12.13 -18.31 9.86
CA GLU A 416 -11.22 -17.95 8.76
C GLU A 416 -11.89 -17.11 7.67
N MET A 417 -13.20 -17.30 7.46
CA MET A 417 -13.93 -16.65 6.37
C MET A 417 -14.39 -15.23 6.74
N LYS A 418 -14.17 -14.79 7.97
CA LYS A 418 -14.68 -13.50 8.47
C LYS A 418 -13.77 -12.31 8.11
N HIS A 419 -12.48 -12.54 7.91
CA HIS A 419 -11.47 -11.49 7.64
C HIS A 419 -10.87 -11.61 6.23
N ILE A 420 -11.70 -11.43 5.20
CA ILE A 420 -11.34 -11.60 3.77
C ILE A 420 -10.44 -10.46 3.23
N GLN A 421 -10.30 -9.35 3.95
CA GLN A 421 -9.45 -8.23 3.55
C GLN A 421 -7.96 -8.58 3.63
N PRO A 422 -7.09 -8.07 2.75
CA PRO A 422 -5.67 -8.35 2.79
C PRO A 422 -5.04 -7.82 4.09
N GLN A 423 -4.30 -8.68 4.78
CA GLN A 423 -3.59 -8.32 6.02
C GLN A 423 -2.39 -7.43 5.70
N THR A 424 -2.09 -6.46 6.56
CA THR A 424 -0.95 -5.56 6.35
C THR A 424 0.34 -6.20 6.83
N LEU A 425 0.37 -6.67 8.08
CA LEU A 425 1.59 -7.10 8.76
C LEU A 425 1.59 -8.60 9.01
N LEU A 426 2.71 -9.26 8.71
CA LEU A 426 2.99 -10.64 9.10
C LEU A 426 3.71 -10.63 10.45
N VAL A 427 3.24 -11.43 11.40
CA VAL A 427 3.84 -11.57 12.74
C VAL A 427 4.00 -13.06 13.04
N GLU A 428 5.20 -13.47 13.40
CA GLU A 428 5.52 -14.85 13.73
C GLU A 428 5.21 -15.14 15.20
N LEU A 429 4.84 -16.39 15.49
CA LEU A 429 4.72 -16.90 16.85
C LEU A 429 5.92 -17.79 17.15
N GLN A 430 6.62 -17.52 18.24
CA GLN A 430 7.77 -18.31 18.68
C GLN A 430 7.68 -18.60 20.18
N VAL A 431 8.29 -19.69 20.62
CA VAL A 431 8.43 -20.03 22.04
C VAL A 431 9.70 -19.40 22.61
N GLU A 432 9.56 -18.61 23.68
CA GLU A 432 10.67 -18.09 24.48
C GLU A 432 10.46 -18.44 25.96
N ASP A 433 11.43 -19.11 26.60
CA ASP A 433 11.41 -19.45 28.03
C ASP A 433 10.05 -19.99 28.56
N THR A 434 9.37 -20.85 27.78
CA THR A 434 8.05 -21.49 28.05
C THR A 434 6.78 -20.69 27.70
N HIS A 435 6.90 -19.49 27.14
CA HIS A 435 5.77 -18.67 26.71
C HIS A 435 5.78 -18.43 25.20
N ILE A 436 4.60 -18.26 24.60
CA ILE A 436 4.47 -17.92 23.18
C ILE A 436 4.50 -16.40 23.04
N GLU A 437 5.48 -15.89 22.31
CA GLU A 437 5.65 -14.47 22.03
C GLU A 437 5.40 -14.13 20.56
N PHE A 438 5.11 -12.85 20.31
CA PHE A 438 4.94 -12.30 18.97
C PHE A 438 6.27 -11.75 18.48
N ILE A 439 6.71 -12.18 17.30
CA ILE A 439 7.95 -11.71 16.69
C ILE A 439 7.66 -11.09 15.31
N PRO A 440 7.92 -9.78 15.13
CA PRO A 440 8.24 -8.81 16.17
C PRO A 440 7.04 -8.56 17.10
N SER A 441 7.30 -7.96 18.26
CA SER A 441 6.26 -7.66 19.23
C SER A 441 5.21 -6.69 18.68
N LEU A 442 3.99 -6.73 19.20
CA LEU A 442 2.93 -5.80 18.78
C LEU A 442 3.32 -4.33 19.00
N GLN A 443 4.18 -4.04 19.98
CA GLN A 443 4.70 -2.69 20.21
C GLN A 443 5.66 -2.27 19.08
N GLU A 444 6.58 -3.16 18.68
CA GLU A 444 7.48 -2.90 17.56
C GLU A 444 6.71 -2.75 16.24
N CYS A 445 5.64 -3.52 16.02
CA CYS A 445 4.73 -3.32 14.88
C CYS A 445 4.14 -1.91 14.86
N TRP A 446 3.68 -1.39 16.01
CA TRP A 446 3.18 -0.01 16.09
C TRP A 446 4.28 1.00 15.77
N GLU A 447 5.48 0.80 16.30
CA GLU A 447 6.59 1.71 16.06
C GLU A 447 6.99 1.76 14.57
N VAL A 448 6.92 0.64 13.86
CA VAL A 448 7.11 0.59 12.39
C VAL A 448 6.05 1.44 11.68
N ILE A 449 4.76 1.27 12.03
CA ILE A 449 3.67 2.06 11.42
C ILE A 449 3.88 3.55 11.72
N HIS A 450 4.18 3.90 12.97
CA HIS A 450 4.47 5.27 13.36
C HIS A 450 5.66 5.86 12.59
N ARG A 451 6.77 5.11 12.48
CA ARG A 451 7.94 5.51 11.68
C ARG A 451 7.59 5.70 10.22
N ALA A 452 6.66 4.94 9.65
CA ALA A 452 6.20 5.14 8.28
C ALA A 452 5.55 6.52 8.06
N PHE A 453 4.65 6.96 8.96
CA PHE A 453 4.09 8.31 8.90
C PHE A 453 5.15 9.39 9.09
N MET A 454 6.08 9.20 10.02
CA MET A 454 7.17 10.15 10.26
C MET A 454 8.15 10.23 9.08
N GLU A 455 8.38 9.13 8.37
CA GLU A 455 9.28 9.11 7.21
C GLU A 455 8.71 9.94 6.05
N ILE A 456 7.38 9.97 5.86
CA ILE A 456 6.72 10.87 4.90
C ILE A 456 7.03 12.34 5.25
N VAL A 457 6.81 12.72 6.51
CA VAL A 457 7.04 14.08 7.01
C VAL A 457 8.51 14.48 6.83
N LYS A 458 9.42 13.62 7.31
CA LYS A 458 10.87 13.80 7.24
C LYS A 458 11.38 13.90 5.80
N SER A 459 10.81 13.14 4.87
CA SER A 459 11.21 13.14 3.45
C SER A 459 10.89 14.45 2.73
N ALA A 460 9.90 15.20 3.22
CA ALA A 460 9.56 16.53 2.73
C ALA A 460 10.42 17.65 3.35
N GLU A 461 11.18 17.37 4.40
CA GLU A 461 12.03 18.37 5.05
C GLU A 461 13.28 18.70 4.22
N LYS A 462 13.82 19.91 4.48
CA LYS A 462 15.08 20.39 3.89
C LYS A 462 15.10 20.37 2.34
N LEU A 463 13.93 20.49 1.71
CA LEU A 463 13.85 20.81 0.29
C LEU A 463 14.25 22.28 0.08
N PRO A 464 15.30 22.57 -0.70
CA PRO A 464 15.80 23.93 -0.86
C PRO A 464 14.80 24.79 -1.64
N ARG A 465 14.84 26.10 -1.41
CA ARG A 465 14.10 27.04 -2.25
C ARG A 465 14.82 27.25 -3.58
N VAL A 466 14.08 27.66 -4.60
CA VAL A 466 14.58 27.87 -5.96
C VAL A 466 15.75 28.85 -6.00
N GLU A 467 15.74 29.92 -5.19
CA GLU A 467 16.84 30.90 -5.19
C GLU A 467 18.20 30.34 -4.76
N CYS A 468 18.23 29.20 -4.06
CA CYS A 468 19.49 28.56 -3.64
C CYS A 468 20.32 28.05 -4.82
N ASP A 469 19.68 27.74 -5.96
CA ASP A 469 20.38 27.32 -7.18
C ASP A 469 21.07 28.49 -7.89
N PHE A 470 20.60 29.72 -7.67
CA PHE A 470 21.10 30.93 -8.34
C PHE A 470 22.15 31.68 -7.51
N PHE A 471 22.01 31.65 -6.19
CA PHE A 471 22.81 32.48 -5.30
C PHE A 471 23.61 31.62 -4.32
N SER A 472 24.88 31.39 -4.64
CA SER A 472 25.81 30.63 -3.78
C SER A 472 25.98 31.19 -2.36
N HIS A 473 25.66 32.47 -2.14
CA HIS A 473 25.66 33.14 -0.84
C HIS A 473 24.36 32.94 -0.04
N VAL A 474 23.27 32.50 -0.68
CA VAL A 474 21.98 32.19 -0.05
C VAL A 474 21.87 30.67 0.12
N SER A 475 22.55 30.15 1.14
CA SER A 475 22.46 28.76 1.56
C SER A 475 21.54 28.62 2.77
N ASN A 476 20.92 27.44 2.94
CA ASN A 476 20.07 27.08 4.08
C ASN A 476 18.67 27.71 4.13
N LEU A 477 18.09 28.08 2.98
CA LEU A 477 16.66 28.38 2.92
C LEU A 477 15.88 27.19 2.37
N TYR A 478 14.88 26.75 3.13
CA TYR A 478 14.08 25.58 2.80
C TYR A 478 12.61 25.95 2.60
N LEU A 479 11.91 25.16 1.79
CA LEU A 479 10.46 25.21 1.66
C LEU A 479 9.80 24.82 2.98
N ARG A 480 8.65 25.42 3.27
CA ARG A 480 7.87 25.10 4.47
C ARG A 480 7.02 23.86 4.16
N THR A 481 7.15 22.84 4.99
CA THR A 481 6.36 21.60 4.92
C THR A 481 5.53 21.41 6.20
N VAL A 482 4.77 20.32 6.27
CA VAL A 482 4.07 19.86 7.48
C VAL A 482 5.10 19.27 8.43
N GLY A 483 5.06 19.61 9.71
CA GLY A 483 5.95 19.08 10.74
C GLY A 483 5.34 17.93 11.54
N PRO A 484 6.13 17.18 12.33
CA PRO A 484 5.63 16.06 13.14
C PRO A 484 4.64 16.51 14.23
N ASP A 485 4.81 17.73 14.75
CA ASP A 485 3.96 18.30 15.80
C ASP A 485 2.71 19.02 15.26
N ASP A 486 2.50 19.04 13.93
CA ASP A 486 1.31 19.66 13.36
C ASP A 486 0.05 18.87 13.77
N SER A 487 -1.02 19.59 14.13
CA SER A 487 -2.31 19.00 14.52
C SER A 487 -2.86 18.01 13.50
N LEU A 488 -2.59 18.21 12.21
CA LEU A 488 -2.97 17.28 11.15
C LEU A 488 -2.27 15.93 11.29
N VAL A 489 -0.97 15.91 11.57
CA VAL A 489 -0.18 14.66 11.67
C VAL A 489 -0.54 13.91 12.95
N THR A 490 -0.58 14.63 14.07
CA THR A 490 -0.92 14.06 15.38
C THR A 490 -2.32 13.45 15.39
N ASN A 491 -3.34 14.16 14.87
CA ASN A 491 -4.70 13.61 14.77
C ASN A 491 -4.76 12.34 13.89
N ILE A 492 -4.09 12.33 12.73
CA ILE A 492 -4.05 11.16 11.84
C ILE A 492 -3.40 9.97 12.55
N VAL A 493 -2.24 10.18 13.17
CA VAL A 493 -1.50 9.13 13.88
C VAL A 493 -2.31 8.59 15.06
N ASP A 494 -2.97 9.45 15.82
CA ASP A 494 -3.83 9.05 16.95
C ASP A 494 -5.03 8.21 16.48
N GLU A 495 -5.70 8.60 15.38
CA GLU A 495 -6.79 7.81 14.80
C GLU A 495 -6.32 6.43 14.33
N VAL A 496 -5.17 6.35 13.66
CA VAL A 496 -4.57 5.07 13.23
C VAL A 496 -4.15 4.23 14.43
N LYS A 497 -3.66 4.86 15.50
CA LYS A 497 -3.31 4.20 16.76
C LYS A 497 -4.53 3.53 17.38
N GLU A 498 -5.67 4.19 17.44
CA GLU A 498 -6.91 3.62 17.96
C GLU A 498 -7.34 2.39 17.13
N VAL A 499 -7.23 2.47 15.81
CA VAL A 499 -7.51 1.32 14.92
C VAL A 499 -6.52 0.18 15.16
N PHE A 500 -5.23 0.48 15.30
CA PHE A 500 -4.20 -0.50 15.62
C PHE A 500 -4.54 -1.25 16.91
N HIS A 501 -4.88 -0.54 18.00
CA HIS A 501 -5.24 -1.15 19.28
C HIS A 501 -6.43 -2.11 19.15
N LYS A 502 -7.48 -1.75 18.40
CA LYS A 502 -8.62 -2.63 18.12
C LYS A 502 -8.23 -3.91 17.37
N ASN A 503 -7.13 -3.88 16.60
CA ASN A 503 -6.62 -5.04 15.89
C ASN A 503 -5.57 -5.84 16.70
N THR A 504 -5.16 -5.39 17.89
CA THR A 504 -4.28 -6.18 18.77
C THR A 504 -5.03 -7.24 19.59
N VAL A 505 -6.35 -7.11 19.70
CA VAL A 505 -7.19 -8.00 20.52
C VAL A 505 -7.22 -9.42 19.94
N GLY A 506 -7.43 -9.55 18.64
CA GLY A 506 -7.47 -10.84 17.95
C GLY A 506 -6.20 -11.68 18.14
N PRO A 507 -4.99 -11.16 17.85
CA PRO A 507 -3.75 -11.89 18.04
C PRO A 507 -3.57 -12.41 19.48
N LYS A 508 -3.80 -11.54 20.47
CA LYS A 508 -3.70 -11.91 21.89
C LYS A 508 -4.72 -12.99 22.27
N LYS A 509 -5.95 -12.88 21.77
CA LYS A 509 -7.00 -13.86 22.00
C LYS A 509 -6.67 -15.20 21.35
N TYR A 510 -6.03 -15.18 20.18
CA TYR A 510 -5.69 -16.41 19.46
C TYR A 510 -4.65 -17.27 20.20
N LEU A 511 -3.80 -16.69 21.04
CA LEU A 511 -2.90 -17.45 21.91
C LEU A 511 -3.63 -18.44 22.83
N THR A 512 -4.89 -18.16 23.19
CA THR A 512 -5.71 -19.10 23.99
C THR A 512 -5.94 -20.45 23.30
N ALA A 513 -5.85 -20.50 21.96
CA ALA A 513 -5.92 -21.77 21.23
C ALA A 513 -4.74 -22.70 21.52
N TYR A 514 -3.60 -22.14 21.93
CA TYR A 514 -2.39 -22.89 22.27
C TYR A 514 -2.26 -23.22 23.76
N GLU A 515 -3.09 -22.63 24.63
CA GLU A 515 -3.08 -22.93 26.07
C GLU A 515 -3.32 -24.42 26.36
N LYS A 516 -4.06 -25.13 25.51
CA LYS A 516 -4.25 -26.59 25.61
C LYS A 516 -2.93 -27.37 25.54
N TYR A 517 -1.90 -26.82 24.93
CA TYR A 517 -0.60 -27.45 24.72
C TYR A 517 0.49 -26.92 25.66
N SER A 518 0.11 -26.17 26.71
CA SER A 518 1.06 -25.61 27.69
C SER A 518 1.99 -26.65 28.29
N ASP A 519 1.49 -27.86 28.50
CA ASP A 519 2.24 -28.96 29.14
C ASP A 519 3.47 -29.38 28.31
N LEU A 520 3.45 -29.16 26.99
CA LEU A 520 4.59 -29.38 26.11
C LEU A 520 5.66 -28.28 26.24
N LEU A 521 5.27 -27.09 26.68
CA LEU A 521 6.13 -25.92 26.81
C LEU A 521 6.82 -25.84 28.18
N ASP A 522 6.13 -26.20 29.26
CA ASP A 522 6.58 -25.98 30.65
C ASP A 522 7.26 -27.18 31.31
N SER A 523 7.70 -28.17 30.51
CA SER A 523 8.29 -29.45 30.91
C SER A 523 7.37 -30.44 31.63
N THR A 524 6.10 -30.11 31.88
CA THR A 524 5.15 -30.99 32.57
C THR A 524 4.98 -32.31 31.83
N ALA A 525 4.85 -32.28 30.50
CA ALA A 525 4.72 -33.48 29.69
C ALA A 525 5.97 -34.38 29.77
N ASP A 526 7.17 -33.81 29.88
CA ASP A 526 8.40 -34.59 30.07
C ASP A 526 8.47 -35.23 31.46
N GLN A 527 8.00 -34.52 32.49
CA GLN A 527 7.92 -35.05 33.86
C GLN A 527 6.90 -36.20 33.94
N ASP A 528 5.76 -36.07 33.27
CA ASP A 528 4.72 -37.11 33.20
C ASP A 528 5.22 -38.36 32.50
N VAL A 529 5.92 -38.23 31.37
CA VAL A 529 6.56 -39.36 30.69
C VAL A 529 7.64 -39.97 31.58
N SER A 530 8.46 -39.15 32.24
CA SER A 530 9.51 -39.63 33.13
C SER A 530 8.95 -40.35 34.38
N ALA A 531 7.76 -39.95 34.85
CA ALA A 531 7.06 -40.63 35.94
C ALA A 531 6.50 -41.98 35.47
N PHE A 532 5.87 -42.02 34.30
CA PHE A 532 5.39 -43.25 33.65
C PHE A 532 6.52 -44.26 33.46
N LEU A 533 7.70 -43.84 33.01
CA LEU A 533 8.84 -44.75 32.80
C LEU A 533 9.45 -45.32 34.10
N LYS A 534 9.12 -44.78 35.28
CA LYS A 534 9.57 -45.33 36.58
C LYS A 534 8.71 -46.49 37.07
N GLU A 535 7.47 -46.58 36.61
CA GLU A 535 6.53 -47.63 36.98
C GLU A 535 6.60 -48.81 35.99
N GLN A 536 6.22 -50.00 36.44
CA GLN A 536 6.11 -51.15 35.55
C GLN A 536 4.77 -51.12 34.82
N HIS A 537 4.85 -51.01 33.48
CA HIS A 537 3.69 -50.98 32.60
C HIS A 537 3.72 -52.14 31.61
N THR A 538 2.52 -52.63 31.29
CA THR A 538 2.32 -53.62 30.24
C THR A 538 2.61 -53.03 28.84
N LEU A 539 2.84 -53.90 27.86
CA LEU A 539 3.05 -53.46 26.47
C LEU A 539 1.82 -52.72 25.92
N ASP A 540 0.60 -53.17 26.27
CA ASP A 540 -0.65 -52.53 25.85
C ASP A 540 -0.82 -51.12 26.46
N GLU A 541 -0.45 -50.93 27.73
CA GLU A 541 -0.47 -49.60 28.36
C GLU A 541 0.57 -48.66 27.72
N THR A 542 1.74 -49.22 27.38
CA THR A 542 2.78 -48.47 26.66
C THR A 542 2.33 -48.08 25.25
N ALA A 543 1.70 -49.01 24.52
CA ALA A 543 1.11 -48.76 23.20
C ALA A 543 0.09 -47.62 23.26
N LYS A 544 -0.87 -47.67 24.20
CA LYS A 544 -1.86 -46.60 24.38
C LYS A 544 -1.23 -45.25 24.68
N LYS A 545 -0.13 -45.23 25.46
CA LYS A 545 0.58 -43.97 25.74
C LYS A 545 1.24 -43.43 24.47
N ILE A 546 1.89 -44.27 23.65
CA ILE A 546 2.46 -43.88 22.36
C ILE A 546 1.37 -43.38 21.40
N GLU A 547 0.27 -44.12 21.26
CA GLU A 547 -0.87 -43.76 20.43
C GLU A 547 -1.47 -42.39 20.83
N SER A 548 -1.57 -42.11 22.13
CA SER A 548 -2.05 -40.79 22.60
C SER A 548 -1.13 -39.62 22.19
N ILE A 549 0.19 -39.87 22.10
CA ILE A 549 1.14 -38.86 21.62
C ILE A 549 1.06 -38.73 20.10
N ASP A 550 0.87 -39.83 19.37
CA ASP A 550 0.64 -39.80 17.91
C ASP A 550 -0.64 -39.05 17.53
N GLU A 551 -1.71 -39.19 18.33
CA GLU A 551 -2.94 -38.40 18.16
C GLU A 551 -2.68 -36.91 18.40
N LEU A 552 -1.90 -36.57 19.43
CA LEU A 552 -1.49 -35.19 19.69
C LEU A 552 -0.64 -34.61 18.56
N GLU A 553 0.33 -35.37 18.03
CA GLU A 553 1.17 -34.96 16.89
C GLU A 553 0.31 -34.69 15.63
N LYS A 554 -0.70 -35.55 15.37
CA LYS A 554 -1.66 -35.32 14.27
C LYS A 554 -2.54 -34.10 14.51
N GLU A 555 -2.94 -33.85 15.75
CA GLU A 555 -3.71 -32.65 16.12
C GLU A 555 -2.87 -31.38 15.86
N LEU A 556 -1.62 -31.35 16.32
CA LEU A 556 -0.69 -30.22 16.10
C LEU A 556 -0.42 -29.98 14.61
N ALA A 557 -0.24 -31.03 13.82
CA ALA A 557 -0.06 -30.94 12.37
C ALA A 557 -1.30 -30.42 11.62
N SER A 558 -2.49 -30.50 12.24
CA SER A 558 -3.73 -29.98 11.67
C SER A 558 -3.98 -28.50 11.97
N LEU A 559 -3.20 -27.88 12.85
CA LEU A 559 -3.32 -26.47 13.19
C LEU A 559 -2.96 -25.58 12.00
N PRO A 560 -3.64 -24.42 11.84
CA PRO A 560 -3.37 -23.52 10.73
C PRO A 560 -1.97 -22.91 10.82
N VAL A 561 -1.24 -22.93 9.70
CA VAL A 561 0.10 -22.33 9.57
C VAL A 561 0.02 -20.81 9.53
N THR A 562 -1.02 -20.26 8.92
CA THR A 562 -1.26 -18.81 8.81
C THR A 562 -2.66 -18.45 9.27
N VAL A 563 -2.79 -17.42 10.10
CA VAL A 563 -4.05 -17.02 10.72
C VAL A 563 -4.36 -15.57 10.35
N PRO A 564 -5.32 -15.33 9.43
CA PRO A 564 -5.66 -13.98 8.97
C PRO A 564 -6.54 -13.24 10.01
N LEU A 565 -6.00 -12.19 10.62
CA LEU A 565 -6.63 -11.39 11.67
C LEU A 565 -6.70 -9.90 11.30
N SER A 566 -7.50 -9.59 10.27
CA SER A 566 -7.75 -8.22 9.79
C SER A 566 -6.46 -7.48 9.40
N MET A 567 -5.83 -6.73 10.31
CA MET A 567 -4.56 -6.02 10.07
C MET A 567 -3.35 -6.95 10.11
N PHE A 568 -3.40 -8.00 10.93
CA PHE A 568 -2.30 -8.93 11.17
C PHE A 568 -2.55 -10.27 10.48
N CYS A 569 -1.50 -10.90 9.99
CA CYS A 569 -1.45 -12.31 9.66
C CYS A 569 -0.49 -12.96 10.64
N LEU A 570 -0.96 -13.89 11.46
CA LEU A 570 -0.05 -14.65 12.32
C LEU A 570 0.53 -15.83 11.55
N HIS A 571 1.84 -16.01 11.64
CA HIS A 571 2.51 -17.20 11.15
C HIS A 571 2.88 -18.09 12.34
N ALA A 572 2.24 -19.24 12.43
CA ALA A 572 2.44 -20.21 13.50
C ALA A 572 3.19 -21.47 13.01
N GLY A 573 3.75 -21.45 11.80
CA GLY A 573 4.40 -22.61 11.19
C GLY A 573 5.54 -23.17 12.04
N GLU A 574 6.45 -22.30 12.47
CA GLU A 574 7.58 -22.68 13.32
C GLU A 574 7.12 -23.16 14.70
N LEU A 575 6.22 -22.41 15.36
CA LEU A 575 5.62 -22.84 16.63
C LEU A 575 4.96 -24.23 16.55
N ASN A 576 4.17 -24.49 15.50
CA ASN A 576 3.51 -25.78 15.32
C ASN A 576 4.54 -26.90 15.09
N ALA A 577 5.63 -26.62 14.37
CA ALA A 577 6.72 -27.55 14.18
C ALA A 577 7.45 -27.84 15.49
N ASP A 578 7.79 -26.82 16.28
CA ASP A 578 8.46 -26.95 17.57
C ASP A 578 7.64 -27.78 18.56
N LEU A 579 6.33 -27.52 18.65
CA LEU A 579 5.42 -28.31 19.49
C LEU A 579 5.34 -29.77 19.02
N SER A 580 5.29 -30.00 17.71
CA SER A 580 5.27 -31.35 17.13
C SER A 580 6.58 -32.11 17.40
N ASP A 581 7.71 -31.41 17.34
CA ASP A 581 9.03 -31.96 17.65
C ASP A 581 9.17 -32.29 19.14
N CYS A 582 8.62 -31.45 20.02
CA CYS A 582 8.54 -31.75 21.46
C CYS A 582 7.71 -33.02 21.72
N ALA A 583 6.52 -33.13 21.13
CA ALA A 583 5.69 -34.33 21.25
C ALA A 583 6.41 -35.58 20.72
N ARG A 584 7.10 -35.47 19.58
CA ARG A 584 7.88 -36.58 19.01
C ARG A 584 9.04 -37.00 19.91
N SER A 585 9.73 -36.05 20.52
CA SER A 585 10.81 -36.34 21.48
C SER A 585 10.31 -37.14 22.69
N LEU A 586 9.12 -36.83 23.20
CA LEU A 586 8.49 -37.59 24.28
C LEU A 586 8.19 -39.04 23.87
N LYS A 587 7.66 -39.24 22.66
CA LYS A 587 7.42 -40.57 22.08
C LYS A 587 8.73 -41.35 21.93
N ASP A 588 9.76 -40.73 21.37
CA ASP A 588 11.08 -41.35 21.17
C ASP A 588 11.69 -41.76 22.51
N LYS A 589 11.52 -40.96 23.57
CA LYS A 589 11.99 -41.28 24.93
C LYS A 589 11.33 -42.57 25.48
N ILE A 590 10.04 -42.78 25.24
CA ILE A 590 9.33 -44.00 25.64
C ILE A 590 9.84 -45.20 24.84
N ILE A 591 9.94 -45.06 23.52
CA ILE A 591 10.38 -46.12 22.62
C ILE A 591 11.80 -46.56 22.97
N MET A 592 12.72 -45.61 23.13
CA MET A 592 14.11 -45.89 23.48
C MET A 592 14.25 -46.57 24.84
N PHE A 593 13.43 -46.18 25.83
CA PHE A 593 13.40 -46.88 27.11
C PHE A 593 13.01 -48.35 26.96
N LYS A 594 12.00 -48.66 26.13
CA LYS A 594 11.56 -50.04 25.88
C LYS A 594 12.56 -50.85 25.05
N VAL A 595 13.26 -50.23 24.10
CA VAL A 595 14.37 -50.85 23.37
C VAL A 595 15.48 -51.24 24.35
N GLU A 596 15.85 -50.35 25.25
CA GLU A 596 16.91 -50.59 26.24
C GLU A 596 16.49 -51.64 27.29
N GLU A 597 15.24 -51.61 27.76
CA GLU A 597 14.67 -52.66 28.61
C GLU A 597 14.74 -54.02 27.91
N ASN A 598 14.39 -54.09 26.62
CA ASN A 598 14.46 -55.32 25.84
C ASN A 598 15.90 -55.84 25.68
N ARG A 599 16.86 -54.95 25.40
CA ARG A 599 18.29 -55.29 25.34
C ARG A 599 18.77 -55.93 26.64
N ASN A 600 18.49 -55.29 27.76
CA ASN A 600 18.93 -55.76 29.08
C ASN A 600 18.34 -57.12 29.44
N LEU A 601 17.04 -57.31 29.22
CA LEU A 601 16.38 -58.60 29.47
C LEU A 601 16.90 -59.69 28.53
N ASN A 602 17.11 -59.39 27.25
CA ASN A 602 17.63 -60.37 26.29
C ASN A 602 19.08 -60.77 26.58
N HIS A 603 19.92 -59.81 27.00
CA HIS A 603 21.26 -60.11 27.50
C HIS A 603 21.22 -61.03 28.72
N HIS A 604 20.31 -60.77 29.66
CA HIS A 604 20.15 -61.62 30.85
C HIS A 604 19.73 -63.06 30.49
N ILE A 605 18.81 -63.22 29.54
CA ILE A 605 18.40 -64.55 29.03
C ILE A 605 19.60 -65.27 28.40
N CYS A 606 20.35 -64.61 27.50
CA CYS A 606 21.55 -65.18 26.89
C CYS A 606 22.60 -65.57 27.93
N GLN A 607 22.82 -64.74 28.95
CA GLN A 607 23.77 -65.03 30.03
C GLN A 607 23.37 -66.31 30.78
N ARG A 608 22.09 -66.43 31.17
CA ARG A 608 21.59 -67.62 31.88
C ARG A 608 21.70 -68.88 31.03
N PHE A 609 21.42 -68.80 29.73
CA PHE A 609 21.66 -69.92 28.82
C PHE A 609 23.16 -70.28 28.71
N GLY A 610 24.05 -69.28 28.64
CA GLY A 610 25.50 -69.48 28.64
C GLY A 610 26.01 -70.16 29.92
N GLU A 611 25.54 -69.73 31.09
CA GLU A 611 25.91 -70.35 32.39
C GLU A 611 25.50 -71.84 32.44
N ILE A 612 24.35 -72.20 31.87
CA ILE A 612 23.92 -73.60 31.76
C ILE A 612 24.82 -74.35 30.77
N GLN A 613 25.09 -73.78 29.59
CA GLN A 613 25.95 -74.40 28.58
C GLN A 613 27.35 -74.70 29.14
N ASP A 614 28.00 -73.73 29.78
CA ASP A 614 29.33 -73.89 30.38
C ASP A 614 29.34 -75.02 31.42
N THR A 615 28.28 -75.12 32.23
CA THR A 615 28.15 -76.16 33.25
C THR A 615 27.94 -77.54 32.63
N VAL A 616 27.10 -77.65 31.58
CA VAL A 616 26.75 -78.92 30.91
C VAL A 616 27.89 -79.46 30.03
N GLN A 617 28.70 -78.57 29.45
CA GLN A 617 29.87 -78.93 28.64
C GLN A 617 31.11 -79.29 29.49
N GLY A 618 31.12 -78.93 30.78
CA GLY A 618 32.20 -79.26 31.71
C GLY A 618 32.56 -80.77 31.73
N MET A 619 33.86 -81.09 31.85
CA MET A 619 34.33 -82.47 31.97
C MET A 619 34.40 -82.86 33.46
N PRO A 620 33.65 -83.88 33.90
CA PRO A 620 33.71 -84.34 35.29
C PRO A 620 35.06 -85.03 35.55
N THR A 621 35.81 -84.52 36.52
CA THR A 621 37.13 -85.08 36.90
C THR A 621 37.02 -86.25 37.87
N ASN A 622 35.95 -86.28 38.66
CA ASN A 622 35.75 -87.22 39.77
C ASN A 622 34.36 -87.87 39.67
N LYS A 623 34.16 -89.00 40.35
CA LYS A 623 32.85 -89.68 40.40
C LYS A 623 31.76 -88.84 41.11
N GLU A 624 32.16 -88.01 42.06
CA GLU A 624 31.28 -87.04 42.75
C GLU A 624 30.86 -85.88 41.83
N ASP A 625 31.78 -85.41 40.98
CA ASP A 625 31.50 -84.38 39.96
C ASP A 625 30.55 -84.92 38.88
N LEU A 626 30.71 -86.20 38.51
CA LEU A 626 29.84 -86.91 37.57
C LEU A 626 28.39 -86.96 38.09
N GLU A 627 28.19 -87.37 39.35
CA GLU A 627 26.86 -87.44 39.97
C GLU A 627 26.23 -86.04 40.14
N THR A 628 27.03 -85.03 40.48
CA THR A 628 26.58 -83.63 40.60
C THR A 628 26.15 -83.07 39.24
N LEU A 629 26.91 -83.32 38.18
CA LEU A 629 26.61 -82.89 36.82
C LEU A 629 25.35 -83.60 36.27
N MET A 630 25.17 -84.89 36.52
CA MET A 630 23.94 -85.61 36.16
C MET A 630 22.70 -85.04 36.89
N GLY A 631 22.84 -84.70 38.16
CA GLY A 631 21.78 -84.03 38.93
C GLY A 631 21.43 -82.67 38.35
N TYR A 632 22.44 -81.87 38.00
CA TYR A 632 22.26 -80.54 37.40
C TYR A 632 21.62 -80.59 36.01
N ILE A 633 22.04 -81.51 35.14
CA ILE A 633 21.46 -81.72 33.81
C ILE A 633 19.97 -82.05 33.93
N LYS A 634 19.61 -82.95 34.85
CA LYS A 634 18.22 -83.33 35.08
C LYS A 634 17.34 -82.17 35.57
N VAL A 635 17.82 -81.40 36.56
CA VAL A 635 17.10 -80.22 37.07
C VAL A 635 16.99 -79.13 36.00
N SER A 636 18.06 -78.90 35.25
CA SER A 636 18.09 -77.90 34.18
C SER A 636 17.10 -78.25 33.06
N ARG A 637 17.05 -79.51 32.64
CA ARG A 637 16.11 -80.00 31.62
C ARG A 637 14.66 -79.93 32.06
N ASP A 638 14.37 -80.40 33.27
CA ASP A 638 12.98 -80.60 33.71
C ASP A 638 12.35 -79.33 34.31
N VAL A 639 13.16 -78.34 34.76
CA VAL A 639 12.66 -77.14 35.47
C VAL A 639 13.22 -75.83 34.90
N THR A 640 14.55 -75.67 34.83
CA THR A 640 15.17 -74.37 34.51
C THR A 640 14.96 -73.95 33.05
N ILE A 641 15.09 -74.87 32.10
CA ILE A 641 14.93 -74.61 30.66
C ILE A 641 13.46 -74.31 30.32
N PRO A 642 12.46 -75.08 30.78
CA PRO A 642 11.06 -74.70 30.60
C PRO A 642 10.74 -73.28 31.10
N SER A 643 11.29 -72.87 32.25
CA SER A 643 11.14 -71.50 32.76
C SER A 643 11.82 -70.46 31.86
N LEU A 644 13.03 -70.72 31.36
CA LEU A 644 13.71 -69.84 30.41
C LEU A 644 12.97 -69.76 29.06
N MET A 645 12.29 -70.83 28.63
CA MET A 645 11.48 -70.83 27.41
C MET A 645 10.27 -69.89 27.52
N GLU A 646 9.69 -69.73 28.71
CA GLU A 646 8.65 -68.70 28.96
C GLU A 646 9.23 -67.29 28.79
N GLU A 647 10.46 -67.04 29.28
CA GLU A 647 11.16 -65.75 29.09
C GLU A 647 11.50 -65.48 27.61
N VAL A 648 11.89 -66.52 26.85
CA VAL A 648 12.10 -66.45 25.40
C VAL A 648 10.78 -66.13 24.67
N SER A 649 9.67 -66.75 25.08
CA SER A 649 8.35 -66.42 24.54
C SER A 649 7.96 -64.96 24.84
N ALA A 650 8.24 -64.47 26.04
CA ALA A 650 8.05 -63.06 26.38
C ALA A 650 8.96 -62.13 25.55
N ALA A 651 10.17 -62.57 25.19
CA ALA A 651 11.07 -61.82 24.29
C ALA A 651 10.49 -61.69 22.88
N VAL A 652 9.79 -62.71 22.36
CA VAL A 652 9.10 -62.63 21.06
C VAL A 652 8.00 -61.56 21.09
N HIS A 653 7.17 -61.53 22.13
CA HIS A 653 6.11 -60.51 22.25
C HIS A 653 6.68 -59.09 22.37
N ARG A 654 7.76 -58.90 23.13
CA ARG A 654 8.48 -57.62 23.21
C ARG A 654 9.05 -57.20 21.85
N LEU A 655 9.65 -58.13 21.11
CA LEU A 655 10.19 -57.85 19.77
C LEU A 655 9.09 -57.45 18.80
N LEU A 656 7.97 -58.16 18.76
CA LEU A 656 6.84 -57.83 17.90
C LEU A 656 6.33 -56.40 18.18
N PHE A 657 6.14 -56.06 19.45
CA PHE A 657 5.79 -54.69 19.85
C PHE A 657 6.83 -53.67 19.37
N LEU A 658 8.12 -53.92 19.55
CA LEU A 658 9.16 -52.98 19.13
C LEU A 658 9.25 -52.82 17.60
N LEU A 659 8.90 -53.85 16.80
CA LEU A 659 8.89 -53.73 15.35
C LEU A 659 7.81 -52.78 14.83
N ASP A 660 6.74 -52.56 15.60
CA ASP A 660 5.65 -51.64 15.22
C ASP A 660 6.03 -50.17 15.46
N TYR A 661 6.95 -49.88 16.40
CA TYR A 661 7.24 -48.50 16.83
C TYR A 661 8.72 -48.07 16.72
N ALA A 662 9.66 -49.00 16.85
CA ALA A 662 11.08 -48.69 17.00
C ALA A 662 11.90 -49.00 15.73
N ALA A 663 12.82 -48.09 15.38
CA ALA A 663 13.89 -48.39 14.45
C ALA A 663 15.03 -49.13 15.19
N MET A 664 15.10 -50.44 15.03
CA MET A 664 16.11 -51.27 15.72
C MET A 664 17.46 -51.29 15.00
N GLU A 665 18.54 -51.38 15.76
CA GLU A 665 19.90 -51.49 15.21
C GLU A 665 20.23 -52.94 14.81
N PRO A 666 21.20 -53.15 13.89
CA PRO A 666 21.64 -54.50 13.50
C PRO A 666 22.06 -55.39 14.69
N ASN A 667 22.66 -54.78 15.72
CA ASN A 667 23.05 -55.50 16.93
C ASN A 667 21.84 -56.00 17.74
N ASP A 668 20.74 -55.25 17.74
CA ASP A 668 19.49 -55.66 18.41
C ASP A 668 18.90 -56.89 17.72
N PHE A 669 18.88 -56.90 16.38
CA PHE A 669 18.44 -58.06 15.62
C PHE A 669 19.30 -59.29 15.88
N ARG A 670 20.63 -59.12 15.99
CA ARG A 670 21.56 -60.21 16.33
C ARG A 670 21.29 -60.74 17.73
N LEU A 671 21.13 -59.86 18.73
CA LEU A 671 20.84 -60.25 20.10
C LEU A 671 19.52 -61.03 20.21
N ASN A 672 18.45 -60.54 19.57
CA ASN A 672 17.17 -61.26 19.50
C ASN A 672 17.33 -62.62 18.81
N SER A 673 18.06 -62.67 17.69
CA SER A 673 18.34 -63.93 16.97
C SER A 673 19.09 -64.93 17.86
N SER A 674 20.07 -64.47 18.64
CA SER A 674 20.78 -65.30 19.61
C SER A 674 19.85 -65.85 20.68
N VAL A 675 18.99 -65.02 21.28
CA VAL A 675 17.97 -65.46 22.26
C VAL A 675 17.08 -66.58 21.69
N PHE A 676 16.68 -66.48 20.43
CA PHE A 676 15.81 -67.48 19.78
C PHE A 676 16.55 -68.75 19.35
N ALA A 677 17.86 -68.67 19.10
CA ALA A 677 18.68 -69.81 18.72
C ALA A 677 19.12 -70.65 19.94
N TRP A 678 19.28 -70.02 21.11
CA TRP A 678 19.75 -70.67 22.34
C TRP A 678 19.03 -71.97 22.72
N PRO A 679 17.68 -72.07 22.67
CA PRO A 679 16.98 -73.29 23.01
C PRO A 679 17.39 -74.51 22.17
N LEU A 680 17.54 -74.33 20.86
CA LEU A 680 17.94 -75.39 19.93
C LEU A 680 19.39 -75.81 20.17
N GLN A 681 20.27 -74.82 20.42
CA GLN A 681 21.67 -75.08 20.71
C GLN A 681 21.86 -75.82 22.03
N LEU A 682 21.20 -75.37 23.10
CA LEU A 682 21.32 -75.97 24.42
C LEU A 682 20.71 -77.38 24.47
N GLN A 683 19.64 -77.64 23.71
CA GLN A 683 19.09 -78.99 23.61
C GLN A 683 20.13 -79.98 23.05
N LYS A 684 20.84 -79.59 21.98
CA LYS A 684 21.94 -80.39 21.42
C LYS A 684 23.05 -80.61 22.44
N ASP A 685 23.46 -79.56 23.16
CA ASP A 685 24.51 -79.65 24.19
C ASP A 685 24.13 -80.60 25.34
N LEU A 686 22.85 -80.63 25.73
CA LEU A 686 22.34 -81.55 26.74
C LEU A 686 22.32 -82.99 26.24
N GLU A 687 21.86 -83.24 25.01
CA GLU A 687 21.85 -84.57 24.38
C GLU A 687 23.28 -85.11 24.20
N ASP A 688 24.22 -84.25 23.77
CA ASP A 688 25.63 -84.57 23.63
C ASP A 688 26.27 -84.85 25.00
N SER A 689 25.92 -84.10 26.04
CA SER A 689 26.40 -84.33 27.41
C SER A 689 25.81 -85.61 28.01
N GLU A 690 24.51 -85.88 27.85
CA GLU A 690 23.89 -87.14 28.26
C GLU A 690 24.56 -88.35 27.56
N SER A 691 24.78 -88.25 26.25
CA SER A 691 25.48 -89.29 25.46
C SER A 691 26.94 -89.48 25.91
N ARG A 692 27.67 -88.40 26.20
CA ARG A 692 29.03 -88.45 26.77
C ARG A 692 29.05 -89.14 28.12
N MET A 693 28.07 -88.88 28.98
CA MET A 693 27.94 -89.48 30.31
C MET A 693 27.56 -90.96 30.21
N GLU A 694 26.79 -91.34 29.20
CA GLU A 694 26.44 -92.74 28.87
C GLU A 694 27.65 -93.52 28.32
N ILE A 695 28.51 -92.87 27.52
CA ILE A 695 29.77 -93.44 27.02
C ILE A 695 30.80 -93.58 28.15
N LEU A 696 30.94 -92.60 29.04
CA LEU A 696 31.86 -92.66 30.18
C LEU A 696 31.44 -93.70 31.24
N THR A 697 30.19 -94.19 31.17
CA THR A 697 29.65 -95.23 32.06
C THR A 697 29.65 -96.65 31.45
N GLY A 698 29.91 -96.81 30.14
CA GLY A 698 30.02 -98.10 29.44
C GLY A 698 31.44 -98.35 28.86
N GLN A 699 32.02 -99.52 29.14
CA GLN A 699 33.45 -99.82 28.92
C GLN A 699 33.97 -99.86 27.46
N ASP A 700 35.32 -99.77 27.41
CA ASP A 700 36.31 -100.36 26.47
C ASP A 700 36.56 -99.79 25.06
N LEU A 701 37.79 -99.27 24.93
CA LEU A 701 38.46 -98.77 23.74
C LEU A 701 39.05 -99.92 22.91
N GLN A 702 38.44 -100.26 21.76
CA GLN A 702 39.16 -100.75 20.58
C GLN A 702 38.20 -100.96 19.39
N THR A 703 38.13 -99.97 18.49
CA THR A 703 38.16 -100.09 17.01
C THR A 703 37.85 -98.72 16.41
N ARG A 704 38.87 -98.01 15.89
CA ARG A 704 38.71 -96.99 14.84
C ARG A 704 40.06 -96.49 14.30
N PRO A 705 40.66 -97.14 13.28
CA PRO A 705 41.69 -96.47 12.48
C PRO A 705 41.55 -96.62 10.95
N GLU A 706 40.37 -96.96 10.41
CA GLU A 706 40.13 -96.97 8.96
C GLU A 706 39.18 -95.85 8.49
N GLU A 707 38.15 -95.48 9.26
CA GLU A 707 37.24 -94.37 8.92
C GLU A 707 37.90 -92.98 9.02
N LEU A 708 38.81 -92.78 9.99
CA LEU A 708 39.52 -91.50 10.19
C LEU A 708 40.51 -91.18 9.05
N ARG A 709 41.00 -92.18 8.31
CA ARG A 709 41.93 -91.96 7.19
C ARG A 709 41.22 -91.54 5.89
N ALA A 710 39.98 -91.95 5.68
CA ALA A 710 39.17 -91.53 4.54
C ALA A 710 38.62 -90.10 4.73
N ALA A 711 38.13 -89.78 5.94
CA ALA A 711 37.64 -88.45 6.29
C ALA A 711 38.75 -87.38 6.19
N ALA A 712 39.94 -87.66 6.73
CA ALA A 712 41.08 -86.72 6.65
C ALA A 712 41.56 -86.48 5.21
N SER A 713 41.43 -87.48 4.32
CA SER A 713 41.83 -87.34 2.91
C SER A 713 40.85 -86.49 2.09
N GLU A 714 39.54 -86.60 2.34
CA GLU A 714 38.56 -85.73 1.68
C GLU A 714 38.57 -84.31 2.25
N GLU A 715 38.72 -84.14 3.58
CA GLU A 715 38.87 -82.84 4.22
C GLU A 715 40.09 -82.08 3.69
N GLU A 716 41.24 -82.76 3.54
CA GLU A 716 42.46 -82.17 2.97
C GLU A 716 42.25 -81.75 1.50
N SER A 717 41.42 -82.47 0.74
CA SER A 717 41.11 -82.14 -0.66
C SER A 717 40.24 -80.89 -0.78
N LEU A 718 39.21 -80.74 0.07
CA LEU A 718 38.35 -79.55 0.13
C LEU A 718 39.15 -78.32 0.57
N LYS A 719 40.00 -78.47 1.59
CA LYS A 719 40.88 -77.40 2.07
C LYS A 719 41.86 -76.94 1.00
N LYS A 720 42.44 -77.87 0.22
CA LYS A 720 43.30 -77.53 -0.93
C LYS A 720 42.55 -76.79 -2.03
N SER A 721 41.30 -77.15 -2.32
CA SER A 721 40.47 -76.45 -3.32
C SER A 721 40.15 -75.02 -2.87
N LEU A 722 39.77 -74.84 -1.60
CA LEU A 722 39.52 -73.52 -1.01
C LEU A 722 40.78 -72.62 -1.03
N GLU A 723 41.94 -73.17 -0.65
CA GLU A 723 43.20 -72.42 -0.64
C GLU A 723 43.65 -72.04 -2.06
N LYS A 724 43.44 -72.94 -3.03
CA LYS A 724 43.71 -72.66 -4.44
C LYS A 724 42.85 -71.49 -4.94
N MET A 725 41.54 -71.49 -4.65
CA MET A 725 40.66 -70.36 -5.01
C MET A 725 41.12 -69.05 -4.34
N LYS A 726 41.50 -69.08 -3.06
CA LYS A 726 42.04 -67.89 -2.36
C LYS A 726 43.31 -67.37 -3.02
N GLN A 727 44.20 -68.26 -3.45
CA GLN A 727 45.48 -67.90 -4.08
C GLN A 727 45.28 -67.27 -5.48
N GLU A 728 44.35 -67.78 -6.27
CA GLU A 728 44.02 -67.21 -7.59
C GLU A 728 43.45 -65.79 -7.50
N TRP A 729 42.78 -65.45 -6.39
CA TRP A 729 42.25 -64.12 -6.12
C TRP A 729 43.26 -63.14 -5.52
N ALA A 730 44.35 -63.63 -4.92
CA ALA A 730 45.36 -62.80 -4.26
C ALA A 730 46.11 -61.87 -5.24
N ASP A 731 46.35 -62.35 -6.46
CA ASP A 731 47.08 -61.63 -7.52
C ASP A 731 46.15 -61.08 -8.62
N LEU A 732 44.83 -61.27 -8.49
CA LEU A 732 43.86 -60.78 -9.46
C LEU A 732 43.73 -59.26 -9.35
N SER A 733 43.97 -58.53 -10.44
CA SER A 733 43.97 -57.06 -10.45
C SER A 733 43.11 -56.45 -11.57
N PHE A 734 42.42 -55.36 -11.27
CA PHE A 734 41.77 -54.51 -12.25
C PHE A 734 42.77 -53.80 -13.15
N SER A 735 42.46 -53.75 -14.44
CA SER A 735 43.14 -52.90 -15.40
C SER A 735 42.32 -51.63 -15.68
N PHE A 736 42.98 -50.48 -15.67
CA PHE A 736 42.35 -49.16 -15.91
C PHE A 736 42.89 -48.51 -17.18
N THR A 737 42.03 -47.83 -17.94
CA THR A 737 42.38 -47.08 -19.15
C THR A 737 41.87 -45.64 -19.06
N THR A 738 42.55 -44.68 -19.67
CA THR A 738 42.11 -43.27 -19.69
C THR A 738 41.02 -43.05 -20.74
N CYS A 739 39.91 -42.41 -20.35
CA CYS A 739 38.81 -42.09 -21.27
C CYS A 739 39.22 -41.01 -22.30
N ARG A 740 38.92 -41.22 -23.59
CA ARG A 740 39.45 -40.41 -24.72
C ARG A 740 38.89 -38.98 -24.82
N ASP A 741 37.73 -38.69 -24.23
CA ASP A 741 37.01 -37.41 -24.42
C ASP A 741 36.96 -36.49 -23.18
N ALA A 742 37.83 -36.70 -22.19
CA ALA A 742 37.85 -35.84 -20.99
C ALA A 742 39.13 -34.99 -20.90
N VAL A 743 38.94 -33.67 -20.83
CA VAL A 743 39.97 -32.65 -20.52
C VAL A 743 40.71 -32.93 -19.19
N ASN A 744 40.19 -33.84 -18.34
CA ASN A 744 40.67 -34.10 -16.97
C ASN A 744 41.21 -35.52 -16.69
N GLY A 745 41.54 -36.34 -17.70
CA GLY A 745 42.34 -37.56 -17.48
C GLY A 745 41.75 -38.64 -16.56
N THR A 746 40.43 -38.71 -16.40
CA THR A 746 39.76 -39.72 -15.55
C THR A 746 40.02 -41.13 -16.08
N LYS A 747 40.55 -42.01 -15.22
CA LYS A 747 40.72 -43.44 -15.49
C LYS A 747 39.38 -44.16 -15.34
N ILE A 748 39.13 -45.17 -16.17
CA ILE A 748 37.96 -46.04 -16.12
C ILE A 748 38.41 -47.50 -16.12
N LEU A 749 37.60 -48.41 -15.58
CA LEU A 749 37.81 -49.85 -15.67
C LEU A 749 37.82 -50.27 -17.14
N SER A 750 38.80 -51.08 -17.50
CA SER A 750 38.83 -51.77 -18.80
C SER A 750 38.03 -53.08 -18.73
N THR A 751 38.28 -54.02 -19.64
CA THR A 751 37.54 -55.29 -19.71
C THR A 751 37.73 -56.13 -18.45
N ILE A 752 36.64 -56.41 -17.73
CA ILE A 752 36.60 -57.26 -16.52
C ILE A 752 35.94 -58.63 -16.76
N GLU A 753 35.74 -59.03 -18.02
CA GLU A 753 35.05 -60.30 -18.36
C GLU A 753 35.74 -61.52 -17.77
N ALA A 754 37.08 -61.59 -17.83
CA ALA A 754 37.83 -62.68 -17.23
C ALA A 754 37.67 -62.76 -15.71
N ILE A 755 37.56 -61.60 -15.03
CA ILE A 755 37.32 -61.52 -13.59
C ILE A 755 35.91 -62.02 -13.29
N LYS A 756 34.89 -61.60 -14.04
CA LYS A 756 33.50 -62.05 -13.86
C LYS A 756 33.33 -63.55 -14.07
N THR A 757 33.91 -64.11 -15.13
CA THR A 757 33.89 -65.55 -15.37
C THR A 757 34.53 -66.31 -14.21
N LEU A 758 35.67 -65.85 -13.70
CA LEU A 758 36.35 -66.46 -12.56
C LEU A 758 35.51 -66.42 -11.28
N VAL A 759 34.80 -65.31 -11.01
CA VAL A 759 33.89 -65.20 -9.86
C VAL A 759 32.74 -66.19 -9.98
N ASP A 760 32.12 -66.29 -11.15
CA ASP A 760 31.00 -67.21 -11.37
C ASP A 760 31.43 -68.68 -11.27
N GLU A 761 32.59 -69.03 -11.83
CA GLU A 761 33.18 -70.37 -11.70
C GLU A 761 33.46 -70.72 -10.23
N HIS A 762 34.11 -69.83 -9.47
CA HIS A 762 34.44 -70.09 -8.07
C HIS A 762 33.22 -70.11 -7.15
N ILE A 763 32.15 -69.37 -7.47
CA ILE A 763 30.87 -69.47 -6.75
C ILE A 763 30.28 -70.87 -6.93
N VAL A 764 30.25 -71.40 -8.16
CA VAL A 764 29.75 -72.75 -8.44
C VAL A 764 30.62 -73.82 -7.78
N GLU A 765 31.95 -73.66 -7.81
CA GLU A 765 32.88 -74.57 -7.13
C GLU A 765 32.68 -74.54 -5.61
N THR A 766 32.51 -73.35 -5.02
CA THR A 766 32.24 -73.19 -3.58
C THR A 766 30.88 -73.80 -3.21
N GLN A 767 29.84 -73.59 -4.00
CA GLN A 767 28.50 -74.14 -3.76
C GLN A 767 28.43 -75.67 -3.92
N THR A 768 29.24 -76.28 -4.79
CA THR A 768 29.30 -77.74 -4.92
C THR A 768 29.98 -78.40 -3.71
N MET A 769 30.93 -77.72 -3.04
CA MET A 769 31.53 -78.20 -1.78
C MET A 769 30.51 -78.33 -0.64
N ARG A 770 29.40 -77.56 -0.69
CA ARG A 770 28.30 -77.61 0.29
C ARG A 770 27.68 -79.01 0.47
N GLY A 771 27.72 -79.83 -0.58
CA GLY A 771 27.15 -81.18 -0.57
C GLY A 771 28.01 -82.25 0.12
N SER A 772 29.24 -81.92 0.54
CA SER A 772 30.15 -82.88 1.19
C SER A 772 29.86 -83.00 2.70
N PRO A 773 29.72 -84.23 3.24
CA PRO A 773 29.55 -84.44 4.68
C PRO A 773 30.80 -84.07 5.50
N PHE A 774 31.94 -83.78 4.86
CA PHE A 774 33.20 -83.40 5.51
C PHE A 774 33.42 -81.88 5.59
N LEU A 775 32.44 -81.07 5.16
CA LEU A 775 32.50 -79.62 5.21
C LEU A 775 32.45 -79.06 6.64
N GLU A 776 31.87 -79.79 7.59
CA GLU A 776 31.63 -79.33 8.99
C GLU A 776 32.90 -78.75 9.66
N HIS A 777 34.07 -79.30 9.35
CA HIS A 777 35.35 -78.88 9.96
C HIS A 777 35.96 -77.61 9.32
N ILE A 778 35.50 -77.23 8.13
CA ILE A 778 35.92 -76.01 7.39
C ILE A 778 34.74 -75.08 7.11
N GLU A 779 33.59 -75.30 7.75
CA GLU A 779 32.32 -74.65 7.42
C GLU A 779 32.38 -73.13 7.61
N THR A 780 33.10 -72.67 8.63
CA THR A 780 33.33 -71.25 8.90
C THR A 780 34.14 -70.60 7.78
N GLU A 781 35.31 -71.15 7.45
CA GLU A 781 36.18 -70.63 6.39
C GLU A 781 35.52 -70.69 5.01
N TRP A 782 34.71 -71.73 4.75
CA TRP A 782 33.93 -71.89 3.54
C TRP A 782 32.80 -70.87 3.43
N LYS A 783 32.00 -70.66 4.50
CA LYS A 783 30.93 -69.66 4.54
C LYS A 783 31.45 -68.25 4.37
N GLU A 784 32.57 -67.92 5.01
CA GLU A 784 33.24 -66.63 4.87
C GLU A 784 33.68 -66.40 3.43
N TRP A 785 34.27 -67.42 2.79
CA TRP A 785 34.68 -67.35 1.40
C TRP A 785 33.49 -67.24 0.43
N GLU A 786 32.43 -68.03 0.63
CA GLU A 786 31.19 -67.95 -0.17
C GLU A 786 30.57 -66.55 -0.09
N THR A 787 30.46 -66.00 1.13
CA THR A 787 29.92 -64.67 1.37
C THR A 787 30.78 -63.59 0.69
N LEU A 788 32.10 -63.72 0.77
CA LEU A 788 33.03 -62.80 0.12
C LEU A 788 32.88 -62.82 -1.41
N LEU A 789 32.79 -64.01 -2.02
CA LEU A 789 32.62 -64.15 -3.48
C LEU A 789 31.29 -63.55 -3.97
N LEU A 790 30.19 -63.78 -3.24
CA LEU A 790 28.88 -63.21 -3.55
C LEU A 790 28.88 -61.68 -3.45
N ASP A 791 29.46 -61.12 -2.39
CA ASP A 791 29.61 -59.67 -2.24
C ASP A 791 30.47 -59.06 -3.36
N ARG A 792 31.58 -59.71 -3.73
CA ARG A 792 32.43 -59.23 -4.84
C ARG A 792 31.71 -59.31 -6.19
N LYS A 793 30.88 -60.33 -6.43
CA LYS A 793 30.03 -60.42 -7.62
C LYS A 793 29.09 -59.21 -7.71
N ASP A 794 28.36 -58.91 -6.63
CA ASP A 794 27.42 -57.80 -6.58
C ASP A 794 28.11 -56.44 -6.79
N ILE A 795 29.29 -56.24 -6.22
CA ILE A 795 30.11 -55.04 -6.43
C ILE A 795 30.57 -54.93 -7.88
N LEU A 796 31.06 -56.01 -8.49
CA LEU A 796 31.51 -56.03 -9.89
C LEU A 796 30.37 -55.70 -10.86
N ASP A 797 29.17 -56.21 -10.61
CA ASP A 797 27.98 -55.90 -11.40
C ASP A 797 27.54 -54.45 -11.23
N ALA A 798 27.52 -53.95 -9.99
CA ALA A 798 27.16 -52.56 -9.70
C ALA A 798 28.17 -51.57 -10.28
N MET A 799 29.48 -51.86 -10.23
CA MET A 799 30.54 -51.05 -10.85
C MET A 799 30.39 -50.97 -12.36
N LEU A 800 30.15 -52.11 -13.03
CA LEU A 800 30.01 -52.15 -14.48
C LEU A 800 28.77 -51.38 -14.95
N LYS A 801 27.64 -51.55 -14.24
CA LYS A 801 26.41 -50.80 -14.50
C LYS A 801 26.63 -49.29 -14.31
N CYS A 802 27.33 -48.91 -13.23
CA CYS A 802 27.63 -47.52 -12.91
C CYS A 802 28.51 -46.88 -13.98
N GLN A 803 29.62 -47.54 -14.36
CA GLN A 803 30.51 -47.04 -15.40
C GLN A 803 29.81 -46.88 -16.75
N THR A 804 29.02 -47.88 -17.15
CA THR A 804 28.33 -47.89 -18.45
C THR A 804 27.34 -46.73 -18.53
N THR A 805 26.52 -46.57 -17.50
CA THR A 805 25.48 -45.53 -17.43
C THR A 805 26.08 -44.13 -17.31
N TRP A 806 27.12 -43.97 -16.47
CA TRP A 806 27.82 -42.70 -16.30
C TRP A 806 28.49 -42.24 -17.60
N LEU A 807 29.11 -43.15 -18.36
CA LEU A 807 29.70 -42.83 -19.66
C LEU A 807 28.66 -42.37 -20.69
N GLN A 808 27.42 -42.88 -20.63
CA GLN A 808 26.32 -42.46 -21.51
C GLN A 808 25.78 -41.07 -21.13
N LEU A 809 25.62 -40.79 -19.84
CA LEU A 809 25.02 -39.54 -19.36
C LEU A 809 26.01 -38.37 -19.31
N LYS A 810 27.30 -38.64 -19.15
CA LYS A 810 28.33 -37.60 -19.01
C LYS A 810 28.37 -36.58 -20.16
N PRO A 811 28.30 -36.96 -21.45
CA PRO A 811 28.25 -35.98 -22.54
C PRO A 811 26.99 -35.10 -22.51
N ILE A 812 25.86 -35.62 -22.02
CA ILE A 812 24.57 -34.92 -21.96
C ILE A 812 24.62 -33.81 -20.90
N PHE A 813 25.06 -34.15 -19.69
CA PHE A 813 25.19 -33.20 -18.58
C PHE A 813 26.44 -32.31 -18.65
N SER A 814 27.27 -32.45 -19.69
CA SER A 814 28.37 -31.52 -19.99
C SER A 814 27.90 -30.25 -20.72
N SER A 815 26.63 -30.19 -21.15
CA SER A 815 26.04 -29.03 -21.84
C SER A 815 25.44 -28.03 -20.85
N GLU A 816 25.87 -26.76 -20.90
CA GLU A 816 25.33 -25.67 -20.07
C GLU A 816 23.81 -25.50 -20.25
N GLU A 817 23.28 -25.78 -21.44
CA GLU A 817 21.83 -25.68 -21.71
C GLU A 817 21.01 -26.75 -20.95
N VAL A 818 21.58 -27.96 -20.77
CA VAL A 818 20.91 -29.05 -20.04
C VAL A 818 20.91 -28.74 -18.55
N ILE A 819 21.99 -28.15 -18.03
CA ILE A 819 22.11 -27.77 -16.62
C ILE A 819 21.05 -26.73 -16.23
N VAL A 820 20.77 -25.76 -17.12
CA VAL A 820 19.72 -24.76 -16.88
C VAL A 820 18.32 -25.36 -16.97
N LYS A 821 18.08 -26.32 -17.86
CA LYS A 821 16.75 -26.93 -18.07
C LYS A 821 16.38 -27.97 -17.02
N LEU A 822 17.37 -28.70 -16.48
CA LEU A 822 17.18 -29.82 -15.54
C LEU A 822 18.12 -29.66 -14.33
N PRO A 823 17.86 -28.67 -13.44
CA PRO A 823 18.77 -28.34 -12.35
C PRO A 823 18.85 -29.45 -11.27
N GLU A 824 17.72 -30.11 -10.97
CA GLU A 824 17.67 -31.17 -9.96
C GLU A 824 18.43 -32.42 -10.42
N GLU A 825 18.22 -32.86 -11.67
CA GLU A 825 18.92 -34.00 -12.27
C GLU A 825 20.40 -33.71 -12.45
N SER A 826 20.77 -32.46 -12.73
CA SER A 826 22.17 -32.03 -12.83
C SER A 826 22.88 -32.13 -11.48
N LEU A 827 22.23 -31.73 -10.38
CA LEU A 827 22.75 -31.91 -9.02
C LEU A 827 22.89 -33.40 -8.65
N MET A 828 21.91 -34.23 -9.02
CA MET A 828 21.98 -35.69 -8.82
C MET A 828 23.14 -36.31 -9.61
N PHE A 829 23.35 -35.88 -10.87
CA PHE A 829 24.45 -36.36 -11.70
C PHE A 829 25.81 -35.92 -11.16
N ASP A 830 25.94 -34.70 -10.64
CA ASP A 830 27.16 -34.21 -10.00
C ASP A 830 27.55 -35.02 -8.75
N TYR A 831 26.57 -35.43 -7.95
CA TYR A 831 26.80 -36.35 -6.84
C TYR A 831 27.35 -37.70 -7.33
N VAL A 832 26.72 -38.28 -8.36
CA VAL A 832 27.16 -39.54 -8.97
C VAL A 832 28.57 -39.42 -9.56
N ASP A 833 28.87 -38.33 -10.26
CA ASP A 833 30.17 -38.09 -10.88
C ASP A 833 31.29 -38.01 -9.83
N LYS A 834 31.06 -37.32 -8.72
CA LYS A 834 32.01 -37.27 -7.58
C LYS A 834 32.18 -38.65 -6.93
N CYS A 835 31.07 -39.35 -6.66
CA CYS A 835 31.08 -40.68 -6.06
C CYS A 835 31.88 -41.68 -6.91
N TRP A 836 31.59 -41.73 -8.21
CA TRP A 836 32.25 -42.63 -9.15
C TRP A 836 33.75 -42.33 -9.28
N LYS A 837 34.12 -41.05 -9.42
CA LYS A 837 35.53 -40.64 -9.49
C LYS A 837 36.31 -41.00 -8.22
N ASN A 838 35.72 -40.86 -7.04
CA ASN A 838 36.37 -41.22 -5.79
C ASN A 838 36.63 -42.72 -5.69
N ILE A 839 35.61 -43.55 -6.00
CA ILE A 839 35.74 -45.02 -5.98
C ILE A 839 36.83 -45.49 -6.94
N VAL A 840 36.87 -44.93 -8.16
CA VAL A 840 37.88 -45.30 -9.15
C VAL A 840 39.26 -44.77 -8.77
N ALA A 841 39.35 -43.57 -8.18
CA ALA A 841 40.63 -43.03 -7.71
C ALA A 841 41.26 -43.89 -6.61
N GLU A 842 40.45 -44.42 -5.69
CA GLU A 842 40.91 -45.33 -4.64
C GLU A 842 41.29 -46.70 -5.21
N ALA A 843 40.46 -47.26 -6.10
CA ALA A 843 40.73 -48.55 -6.75
C ALA A 843 41.99 -48.52 -7.65
N VAL A 844 42.43 -47.34 -8.11
CA VAL A 844 43.67 -47.17 -8.86
C VAL A 844 44.91 -47.20 -7.96
N LYS A 845 44.79 -46.91 -6.66
CA LYS A 845 45.94 -46.93 -5.73
C LYS A 845 46.44 -48.35 -5.48
N ASP A 846 45.52 -49.30 -5.33
CA ASP A 846 45.81 -50.73 -5.28
C ASP A 846 44.79 -51.47 -6.17
N PRO A 847 45.19 -51.89 -7.39
CA PRO A 847 44.27 -52.47 -8.35
C PRO A 847 43.87 -53.91 -8.02
N ARG A 848 44.42 -54.55 -7.00
CA ARG A 848 44.03 -55.92 -6.63
C ARG A 848 42.53 -55.97 -6.33
N VAL A 849 41.81 -56.87 -6.96
CA VAL A 849 40.34 -56.92 -6.94
C VAL A 849 39.82 -56.99 -5.50
N LEU A 850 40.41 -57.84 -4.66
CA LEU A 850 40.01 -57.98 -3.26
C LEU A 850 40.21 -56.70 -2.44
N VAL A 851 41.24 -55.90 -2.72
CA VAL A 851 41.54 -54.64 -2.01
C VAL A 851 40.67 -53.50 -2.54
N ALA A 852 40.59 -53.38 -3.87
CA ALA A 852 39.82 -52.35 -4.54
C ALA A 852 38.32 -52.44 -4.26
N THR A 853 37.80 -53.65 -4.03
CA THR A 853 36.37 -53.89 -3.69
C THR A 853 36.08 -53.85 -2.19
N ASP A 854 37.09 -53.78 -1.33
CA ASP A 854 36.92 -53.70 0.13
C ASP A 854 36.76 -52.27 0.66
N GLN A 855 36.52 -51.31 -0.25
CA GLN A 855 36.29 -49.93 0.14
C GLN A 855 35.03 -49.80 1.02
N PRO A 856 35.05 -48.95 2.05
CA PRO A 856 33.96 -48.86 3.02
C PRO A 856 32.65 -48.42 2.36
N ASN A 857 31.59 -49.20 2.56
CA ASN A 857 30.25 -48.97 2.02
C ASN A 857 30.16 -48.91 0.48
N MET A 858 31.14 -49.48 -0.25
CA MET A 858 31.23 -49.39 -1.70
C MET A 858 29.99 -49.91 -2.43
N LEU A 859 29.48 -51.09 -2.05
CA LEU A 859 28.28 -51.66 -2.68
C LEU A 859 27.05 -50.75 -2.55
N LYS A 860 26.80 -50.22 -1.34
CA LYS A 860 25.68 -49.30 -1.07
C LYS A 860 25.83 -47.98 -1.85
N GLN A 861 27.04 -47.43 -1.91
CA GLN A 861 27.33 -46.22 -2.67
C GLN A 861 27.08 -46.42 -4.17
N LEU A 862 27.54 -47.55 -4.73
CA LEU A 862 27.31 -47.89 -6.15
C LEU A 862 25.83 -48.16 -6.45
N GLN A 863 25.10 -48.83 -5.55
CA GLN A 863 23.65 -49.06 -5.70
C GLN A 863 22.87 -47.74 -5.68
N GLN A 864 23.19 -46.83 -4.75
CA GLN A 864 22.56 -45.51 -4.71
C GLN A 864 22.91 -44.67 -5.95
N ALA A 865 24.17 -44.71 -6.40
CA ALA A 865 24.59 -44.02 -7.62
C ALA A 865 23.85 -44.56 -8.85
N ASN A 866 23.70 -45.88 -8.96
CA ASN A 866 22.92 -46.52 -10.03
C ASN A 866 21.44 -46.14 -9.97
N LYS A 867 20.82 -46.07 -8.78
CA LYS A 867 19.43 -45.64 -8.61
C LYS A 867 19.23 -44.19 -9.06
N ASN A 868 20.10 -43.28 -8.63
CA ASN A 868 20.06 -41.88 -9.06
C ASN A 868 20.17 -41.77 -10.59
N MET A 869 21.06 -42.55 -11.21
CA MET A 869 21.18 -42.58 -12.68
C MET A 869 19.95 -43.15 -13.39
N GLU A 870 19.27 -44.15 -12.82
CA GLU A 870 18.00 -44.65 -13.36
C GLU A 870 16.89 -43.60 -13.30
N ASP A 871 16.81 -42.85 -12.20
CA ASP A 871 15.81 -41.78 -12.05
C ASP A 871 16.10 -40.62 -13.01
N ILE A 872 17.38 -40.25 -13.18
CA ILE A 872 17.82 -39.29 -14.21
C ILE A 872 17.42 -39.77 -15.62
N GLN A 873 17.66 -41.04 -15.96
CA GLN A 873 17.29 -41.60 -17.26
C GLN A 873 15.76 -41.61 -17.49
N LYS A 874 14.95 -41.86 -16.45
CA LYS A 874 13.48 -41.79 -16.55
C LYS A 874 13.01 -40.38 -16.88
N VAL A 875 13.63 -39.35 -16.30
CA VAL A 875 13.28 -37.96 -16.59
C VAL A 875 13.74 -37.58 -17.99
N LEU A 876 14.97 -37.91 -18.37
CA LEU A 876 15.49 -37.65 -19.72
C LEU A 876 14.61 -38.29 -20.81
N ASN A 877 14.13 -39.52 -20.60
CA ASN A 877 13.23 -40.21 -21.53
C ASN A 877 11.81 -39.59 -21.61
N LYS A 878 11.43 -38.71 -20.69
CA LYS A 878 10.16 -37.97 -20.73
C LYS A 878 10.32 -36.58 -21.35
N VAL A 879 11.53 -36.02 -21.30
CA VAL A 879 11.83 -34.63 -21.70
C VAL A 879 12.45 -34.56 -23.10
N CYS A 880 13.18 -35.60 -23.52
CA CYS A 880 13.63 -35.85 -24.89
C CYS A 880 12.63 -36.75 -25.61
#